data_AF-A0A662XT50-F1
#
_entry.id   AF-A0A662XT50-F1
#
_cell.length_a   1.000
_cell.length_b   1.000
_cell.length_c   1.000
_cell.angle_alpha   90.00
_cell.angle_beta   90.00
_cell.angle_gamma   90.00
#
_symmetry.space_group_name_H-M   'P 1'
#
loop_
_entity.id
_entity.type
_entity.pdbx_description
1 polymer ?
#
loop_
_entity_poly.entity_id
_entity_poly.type
_entity_poly.pdbx_seq_one_letter_code
_entity_poly.pdbx_strand_id
1 'polypeptide(L)'
;MKRRDLSELQLIVERLNKEPFRLGLTLVAFDEKSSFELLQLLHEVFVEIDPSRHSGVDLRAEADEARAQRFLEFLQLLKFPLPRDLDSFRDALAHGERQTLYTLLHWALKSLPAHQKRAYLGRFLTPLNMVYLPFELMCFPMMDLALNGMYEHYRQLQDQFKAVHKEVDQLRASKSRPGELRREISQLEEEGQQLTEKIGSLRKKTASDSGAGGFQEVLAATSALRKEQEEQAKLAERKRDQLLALSLAEKRAREAEARLQDLRGSLAQDASPEQLFERLQSQVARNQEVLSDRFPAEFRTQQETLQRLDRALSEPPKTEHDIADMEDEVQALRRAIQQYEAQITEAQVAQGSGDGEDKLAIFRQHASVQSRKLAEKEETLEQLRTDKQRLMRSVEELETKLAGLSGNKFMSRGEQKQFAIAMRNKANQFKKVKAELKELTAESVVLHRTEQLLKTKDADLDGFLRDLERQKGVSGFLATQEKLDGVSEQNARVNALKGETLEEISRVVTNINHSLKERKNQLAPQIKELRAVRQRYQEMEQTYLERKAQYDHTAVGLEAERLKLEQECSAFQEDALREESHFHLLHCQLQLQQGKANKIAQELEFEQGSGSNRLLRDIRSFQELYKHKVAQQESLTKELRKQQKALKGAVPAKKAQRDMFDGLLTLLACKARLAQQENQSNSTNGGRGNSGGAGQDLFDGRADIAHYDVGGANVMTLEA
;
A
#
# COMPACT_ATOMS: atom_id res chain seq x y z
N MET A 1 6.52 -12.86 -56.43
CA MET A 1 5.78 -14.06 -56.03
C MET A 1 6.73 -15.06 -55.33
N LYS A 2 7.47 -14.65 -54.29
CA LYS A 2 8.53 -15.46 -53.65
C LYS A 2 8.67 -15.30 -52.13
N ARG A 3 8.01 -14.33 -51.48
CA ARG A 3 8.09 -14.13 -50.01
C ARG A 3 7.01 -14.87 -49.20
N ARG A 4 5.82 -15.10 -49.77
CA ARG A 4 4.74 -15.81 -49.06
C ARG A 4 5.06 -17.30 -48.93
N ASP A 5 5.48 -17.92 -50.02
CA ASP A 5 5.83 -19.35 -50.06
C ASP A 5 6.98 -19.70 -49.09
N LEU A 6 7.99 -18.82 -48.96
CA LEU A 6 9.07 -18.99 -47.98
C LEU A 6 8.58 -18.95 -46.52
N SER A 7 7.64 -18.06 -46.19
CA SER A 7 7.06 -18.00 -44.84
C SER A 7 6.18 -19.21 -44.52
N GLU A 8 5.49 -19.75 -45.53
CA GLU A 8 4.65 -20.94 -45.40
C GLU A 8 5.51 -22.19 -45.18
N LEU A 9 6.61 -22.32 -45.93
CA LEU A 9 7.60 -23.39 -45.77
C LEU A 9 8.32 -23.33 -44.42
N GLN A 10 8.71 -22.14 -43.97
CA GLN A 10 9.31 -21.95 -42.64
C GLN A 10 8.37 -22.43 -41.53
N LEU A 11 7.09 -22.08 -41.61
CA LEU A 11 6.09 -22.52 -40.62
C LEU A 11 5.89 -24.04 -40.64
N ILE A 12 5.85 -24.65 -41.82
CA ILE A 12 5.71 -26.11 -41.97
C ILE A 12 6.90 -26.83 -41.31
N VAL A 13 8.12 -26.43 -41.65
CA VAL A 13 9.35 -27.03 -41.09
C VAL A 13 9.44 -26.81 -39.58
N GLU A 14 9.13 -25.61 -39.09
CA GLU A 14 9.12 -25.31 -37.66
C GLU A 14 8.11 -26.19 -36.89
N ARG A 15 6.93 -26.45 -37.47
CA ARG A 15 5.88 -27.27 -36.84
C ARG A 15 6.17 -28.77 -36.93
N LEU A 16 6.77 -29.25 -38.01
CA LEU A 16 7.22 -30.64 -38.16
C LEU A 16 8.42 -30.98 -37.24
N ASN A 17 9.21 -29.98 -36.84
CA ASN A 17 10.32 -30.15 -35.90
C ASN A 17 9.89 -30.12 -34.42
N LYS A 18 8.70 -29.60 -34.12
CA LYS A 18 8.12 -29.59 -32.78
C LYS A 18 7.44 -30.94 -32.47
N GLU A 19 7.10 -31.17 -31.20
CA GLU A 19 6.21 -32.27 -30.81
C GLU A 19 4.85 -32.09 -31.52
N PRO A 20 4.26 -33.14 -32.12
CA PRO A 20 4.50 -34.59 -31.94
C PRO A 20 5.46 -35.27 -32.96
N PHE A 21 5.88 -34.62 -34.05
CA PHE A 21 6.59 -35.29 -35.16
C PHE A 21 8.12 -35.39 -35.00
N ARG A 22 8.77 -34.38 -34.39
CA ARG A 22 10.23 -34.33 -34.09
C ARG A 22 11.15 -34.75 -35.26
N LEU A 23 10.86 -34.31 -36.49
CA LEU A 23 11.56 -34.79 -37.69
C LEU A 23 12.93 -34.11 -37.98
N GLY A 24 13.29 -33.05 -37.26
CA GLY A 24 14.62 -32.41 -37.37
C GLY A 24 15.01 -31.92 -38.77
N LEU A 25 14.03 -31.56 -39.60
CA LEU A 25 14.20 -31.17 -41.01
C LEU A 25 14.76 -29.74 -41.13
N THR A 26 15.71 -29.55 -42.05
CA THR A 26 16.13 -28.21 -42.51
C THR A 26 15.25 -27.77 -43.68
N LEU A 27 15.18 -26.46 -43.96
CA LEU A 27 14.42 -25.95 -45.11
C LEU A 27 14.86 -26.59 -46.43
N VAL A 28 16.17 -26.82 -46.60
CA VAL A 28 16.74 -27.46 -47.80
C VAL A 28 16.31 -28.93 -47.86
N ALA A 29 16.43 -29.67 -46.75
CA ALA A 29 16.06 -31.09 -46.71
C ALA A 29 14.55 -31.34 -46.88
N PHE A 30 13.69 -30.36 -46.58
CA PHE A 30 12.25 -30.43 -46.85
C PHE A 30 11.92 -30.08 -48.31
N ASP A 31 12.66 -29.15 -48.92
CA ASP A 31 12.51 -28.73 -50.31
C ASP A 31 13.04 -29.80 -51.29
N GLU A 32 13.98 -30.65 -50.87
CA GLU A 32 14.51 -31.76 -51.67
C GLU A 32 13.63 -33.03 -51.64
N LYS A 33 12.54 -33.06 -50.86
CA LYS A 33 11.64 -34.21 -50.76
C LYS A 33 10.91 -34.50 -52.07
N SER A 34 10.81 -35.78 -52.41
CA SER A 34 10.05 -36.23 -53.59
C SER A 34 8.53 -36.10 -53.37
N SER A 35 7.74 -36.06 -54.45
CA SER A 35 6.27 -35.98 -54.37
C SER A 35 5.66 -37.11 -53.52
N PHE A 36 6.23 -38.31 -53.56
CA PHE A 36 5.80 -39.45 -52.74
C PHE A 36 6.17 -39.25 -51.26
N GLU A 37 7.36 -38.74 -50.96
CA GLU A 37 7.77 -38.42 -49.59
C GLU A 37 6.92 -37.31 -48.97
N LEU A 38 6.50 -36.31 -49.76
CA LEU A 38 5.57 -35.27 -49.31
C LEU A 38 4.17 -35.83 -49.04
N LEU A 39 3.70 -36.79 -49.84
CA LEU A 39 2.45 -37.52 -49.57
C LEU A 39 2.54 -38.36 -48.31
N GLN A 40 3.70 -38.99 -48.05
CA GLN A 40 3.95 -39.72 -46.83
C GLN A 40 3.95 -38.80 -45.61
N LEU A 41 4.59 -37.63 -45.70
CA LEU A 41 4.55 -36.61 -44.63
C LEU A 41 3.11 -36.10 -44.38
N LEU A 42 2.34 -35.87 -45.45
CA LEU A 42 0.93 -35.49 -45.30
C LEU A 42 0.11 -36.60 -44.64
N HIS A 43 0.36 -37.86 -44.99
CA HIS A 43 -0.28 -39.01 -44.37
C HIS A 43 0.09 -39.14 -42.89
N GLU A 44 1.36 -38.97 -42.52
CA GLU A 44 1.81 -38.97 -41.11
C GLU A 44 1.12 -37.86 -40.32
N VAL A 45 0.95 -36.67 -40.90
CA VAL A 45 0.17 -35.57 -40.30
C VAL A 45 -1.30 -35.95 -40.15
N PHE A 46 -1.91 -36.65 -41.12
CA PHE A 46 -3.30 -37.11 -41.02
C PHE A 46 -3.48 -38.25 -40.00
N VAL A 47 -2.50 -39.14 -39.85
CA VAL A 47 -2.47 -40.19 -38.81
C VAL A 47 -2.45 -39.55 -37.42
N GLU A 48 -1.69 -38.48 -37.23
CA GLU A 48 -1.64 -37.75 -35.96
C GLU A 48 -2.92 -36.93 -35.69
N ILE A 49 -3.65 -36.54 -36.74
CA ILE A 49 -4.95 -35.85 -36.60
C ILE A 49 -6.08 -36.84 -36.29
N ASP A 50 -6.12 -38.00 -36.96
CA ASP A 50 -7.09 -39.07 -36.70
C ASP A 50 -6.44 -40.47 -36.80
N PRO A 51 -5.97 -41.01 -35.66
CA PRO A 51 -5.39 -42.34 -35.61
C PRO A 51 -6.38 -43.43 -36.01
N SER A 52 -7.69 -43.20 -35.90
CA SER A 52 -8.69 -44.26 -36.09
C SER A 52 -9.00 -44.57 -37.57
N ARG A 53 -8.81 -43.60 -38.48
CA ARG A 53 -9.08 -43.75 -39.92
C ARG A 53 -7.84 -44.03 -40.76
N HIS A 54 -6.68 -43.62 -40.28
CA HIS A 54 -5.45 -43.63 -41.09
C HIS A 54 -4.36 -44.57 -40.52
N SER A 55 -4.46 -45.02 -39.26
CA SER A 55 -3.52 -46.01 -38.71
C SER A 55 -3.75 -47.39 -39.34
N GLY A 56 -2.71 -47.93 -39.99
CA GLY A 56 -2.73 -49.25 -40.63
C GLY A 56 -2.94 -49.26 -42.15
N VAL A 57 -3.00 -48.10 -42.82
CA VAL A 57 -3.06 -48.02 -44.29
C VAL A 57 -1.66 -47.81 -44.85
N ASP A 58 -1.13 -48.80 -45.57
CA ASP A 58 0.15 -48.65 -46.28
C ASP A 58 -0.08 -47.91 -47.62
N LEU A 59 0.51 -46.72 -47.75
CA LEU A 59 0.41 -45.87 -48.94
C LEU A 59 0.95 -46.53 -50.21
N ARG A 60 1.79 -47.56 -50.08
CA ARG A 60 2.35 -48.31 -51.23
C ARG A 60 1.42 -49.39 -51.76
N ALA A 61 0.44 -49.81 -50.96
CA ALA A 61 -0.50 -50.87 -51.33
C ALA A 61 -1.85 -50.32 -51.86
N GLU A 62 -2.11 -49.03 -51.68
CA GLU A 62 -3.35 -48.35 -52.08
C GLU A 62 -3.23 -47.75 -53.49
N ALA A 63 -4.27 -47.89 -54.33
CA ALA A 63 -4.30 -47.24 -55.64
C ALA A 63 -4.35 -45.71 -55.51
N ASP A 64 -3.63 -44.99 -56.36
CA ASP A 64 -3.48 -43.52 -56.26
C ASP A 64 -4.84 -42.78 -56.26
N GLU A 65 -5.81 -43.26 -57.04
CA GLU A 65 -7.17 -42.71 -57.08
C GLU A 65 -7.98 -42.98 -55.81
N ALA A 66 -7.79 -44.14 -55.18
CA ALA A 66 -8.45 -44.50 -53.92
C ALA A 66 -7.87 -43.70 -52.75
N ARG A 67 -6.54 -43.50 -52.74
CA ARG A 67 -5.86 -42.62 -51.78
C ARG A 67 -6.35 -41.18 -51.90
N ALA A 68 -6.43 -40.65 -53.13
CA ALA A 68 -6.91 -39.28 -53.37
C ALA A 68 -8.36 -39.09 -52.91
N GLN A 69 -9.21 -40.09 -53.13
CA GLN A 69 -10.60 -40.07 -52.66
C GLN A 69 -10.68 -40.11 -51.11
N ARG A 70 -9.90 -40.98 -50.46
CA ARG A 70 -9.83 -41.05 -48.99
C ARG A 70 -9.35 -39.75 -48.36
N PHE A 71 -8.32 -39.11 -48.94
CA PHE A 71 -7.85 -37.81 -48.49
C PHE A 71 -8.88 -36.70 -48.75
N LEU A 72 -9.59 -36.74 -49.87
CA LEU A 72 -10.64 -35.77 -50.18
C LEU A 72 -11.82 -35.86 -49.19
N GLU A 73 -12.29 -37.07 -48.88
CA GLU A 73 -13.35 -37.32 -47.90
C GLU A 73 -12.93 -36.87 -46.49
N PHE A 74 -11.66 -37.08 -46.12
CA PHE A 74 -11.11 -36.62 -44.86
C PHE A 74 -10.98 -35.09 -44.79
N LEU A 75 -10.53 -34.46 -45.88
CA LEU A 75 -10.46 -32.99 -45.99
C LEU A 75 -11.85 -32.34 -45.95
N GLN A 76 -12.86 -32.99 -46.53
CA GLN A 76 -14.26 -32.59 -46.41
C GLN A 76 -14.74 -32.65 -44.95
N LEU A 77 -14.41 -33.72 -44.23
CA LEU A 77 -14.73 -33.88 -42.81
C LEU A 77 -14.06 -32.79 -41.94
N LEU A 78 -12.81 -32.43 -42.24
CA LEU A 78 -12.09 -31.36 -41.54
C LEU A 78 -12.55 -29.94 -41.95
N LYS A 79 -13.43 -29.83 -42.95
CA LYS A 79 -13.91 -28.59 -43.57
C LYS A 79 -12.79 -27.75 -44.19
N PHE A 80 -11.94 -28.37 -44.99
CA PHE A 80 -10.99 -27.67 -45.85
C PHE A 80 -11.75 -26.85 -46.91
N PRO A 81 -11.37 -25.58 -47.19
CA PRO A 81 -11.94 -24.82 -48.30
C PRO A 81 -11.52 -25.45 -49.64
N LEU A 82 -12.35 -26.35 -50.16
CA LEU A 82 -12.12 -27.02 -51.43
C LEU A 82 -12.06 -26.02 -52.60
N PRO A 83 -11.11 -26.17 -53.53
CA PRO A 83 -11.10 -25.42 -54.79
C PRO A 83 -12.38 -25.63 -55.61
N ARG A 84 -12.70 -24.69 -56.51
CA ARG A 84 -13.90 -24.75 -57.37
C ARG A 84 -13.89 -25.95 -58.33
N ASP A 85 -12.71 -26.39 -58.73
CA ASP A 85 -12.50 -27.52 -59.63
C ASP A 85 -12.06 -28.75 -58.82
N LEU A 86 -13.00 -29.65 -58.53
CA LEU A 86 -12.76 -30.83 -57.69
C LEU A 86 -12.01 -31.94 -58.44
N ASP A 87 -12.22 -32.07 -59.75
CA ASP A 87 -11.60 -33.11 -60.57
C ASP A 87 -10.10 -32.85 -60.75
N SER A 88 -9.71 -31.60 -61.04
CA SER A 88 -8.30 -31.21 -61.13
C SER A 88 -7.58 -31.29 -59.78
N PHE A 89 -8.27 -31.00 -58.68
CA PHE A 89 -7.74 -31.15 -57.33
C PHE A 89 -7.56 -32.62 -56.93
N ARG A 90 -8.48 -33.50 -57.35
CA ARG A 90 -8.36 -34.95 -57.17
C ARG A 90 -7.17 -35.50 -57.94
N ASP A 91 -6.98 -35.07 -59.18
CA ASP A 91 -5.84 -35.46 -60.00
C ASP A 91 -4.52 -34.92 -59.43
N ALA A 92 -4.50 -33.69 -58.93
CA ALA A 92 -3.32 -33.10 -58.26
C ALA A 92 -2.95 -33.82 -56.95
N LEU A 93 -3.94 -34.32 -56.20
CA LEU A 93 -3.73 -35.15 -55.01
C LEU A 93 -3.25 -36.57 -55.35
N ALA A 94 -3.76 -37.15 -56.45
CA ALA A 94 -3.33 -38.47 -56.91
C ALA A 94 -1.85 -38.45 -57.33
N HIS A 95 -1.42 -37.43 -58.08
CA HIS A 95 -0.05 -37.28 -58.57
C HIS A 95 0.92 -36.63 -57.55
N GLY A 96 0.41 -36.10 -56.43
CA GLY A 96 1.23 -35.46 -55.40
C GLY A 96 1.87 -34.15 -55.84
N GLU A 97 1.06 -33.23 -56.39
CA GLU A 97 1.55 -31.92 -56.81
C GLU A 97 2.04 -31.11 -55.60
N ARG A 98 3.28 -30.62 -55.69
CA ARG A 98 4.00 -29.96 -54.59
C ARG A 98 3.30 -28.73 -54.04
N GLN A 99 2.71 -27.90 -54.90
CA GLN A 99 2.00 -26.68 -54.49
C GLN A 99 0.72 -27.01 -53.69
N THR A 100 0.00 -28.03 -54.11
CA THR A 100 -1.21 -28.53 -53.45
C THR A 100 -0.88 -29.14 -52.09
N LEU A 101 0.17 -29.96 -52.00
CA LEU A 101 0.63 -30.57 -50.75
C LEU A 101 1.16 -29.54 -49.74
N TYR A 102 1.89 -28.52 -50.19
CA TYR A 102 2.34 -27.43 -49.30
C TYR A 102 1.18 -26.63 -48.74
N THR A 103 0.16 -26.34 -49.55
CA THR A 103 -1.04 -25.65 -49.08
C THR A 103 -1.78 -26.48 -48.03
N LEU A 104 -1.87 -27.80 -48.23
CA LEU A 104 -2.51 -28.73 -47.30
C LEU A 104 -1.73 -28.91 -46.00
N LEU A 105 -0.41 -29.11 -46.08
CA LEU A 105 0.48 -29.21 -44.93
C LEU A 105 0.47 -27.91 -44.12
N HIS A 106 0.54 -26.75 -44.79
CA HIS A 106 0.46 -25.46 -44.12
C HIS A 106 -0.87 -25.31 -43.37
N TRP A 107 -1.98 -25.66 -44.00
CA TRP A 107 -3.30 -25.57 -43.38
C TRP A 107 -3.46 -26.52 -42.18
N ALA A 108 -3.09 -27.79 -42.34
CA ALA A 108 -3.19 -28.80 -41.30
C ALA A 108 -2.29 -28.47 -40.09
N LEU A 109 -1.05 -28.03 -40.33
CA LEU A 109 -0.08 -27.72 -39.28
C LEU A 109 -0.34 -26.37 -38.61
N LYS A 110 -0.94 -25.39 -39.30
CA LYS A 110 -1.27 -24.08 -38.73
C LYS A 110 -2.21 -24.18 -37.52
N SER A 111 -3.10 -25.16 -37.49
CA SER A 111 -4.03 -25.36 -36.38
C SER A 111 -4.33 -26.83 -36.06
N LEU A 112 -3.25 -27.61 -35.95
CA LEU A 112 -3.25 -29.03 -35.59
C LEU A 112 -4.21 -29.39 -34.42
N PRO A 113 -4.23 -28.71 -33.25
CA PRO A 113 -5.15 -29.06 -32.16
C PRO A 113 -6.63 -28.80 -32.51
N ALA A 114 -6.93 -27.81 -33.35
CA ALA A 114 -8.30 -27.57 -33.82
C ALA A 114 -8.74 -28.66 -34.80
N HIS A 115 -7.81 -29.19 -35.59
CA HIS A 115 -8.06 -30.26 -36.56
C HIS A 115 -8.25 -31.60 -35.85
N GLN A 116 -7.42 -31.91 -34.85
CA GLN A 116 -7.62 -33.07 -33.96
C GLN A 116 -8.98 -33.04 -33.26
N LYS A 117 -9.38 -31.87 -32.73
CA LYS A 117 -10.70 -31.69 -32.13
C LYS A 117 -11.83 -31.89 -33.15
N ARG A 118 -11.67 -31.39 -34.38
CA ARG A 118 -12.66 -31.59 -35.46
C ARG A 118 -12.76 -33.04 -35.91
N ALA A 119 -11.64 -33.74 -36.05
CA ALA A 119 -11.63 -35.17 -36.37
C ALA A 119 -12.33 -35.98 -35.27
N TYR A 120 -11.98 -35.71 -34.00
CA TYR A 120 -12.63 -36.32 -32.84
C TYR A 120 -14.14 -36.09 -32.83
N LEU A 121 -14.59 -34.84 -33.03
CA LEU A 121 -16.01 -34.50 -33.09
C LEU A 121 -16.70 -35.08 -34.34
N GLY A 122 -16.00 -35.13 -35.48
CA GLY A 122 -16.50 -35.71 -36.73
C GLY A 122 -16.86 -37.18 -36.57
N ARG A 123 -16.13 -37.95 -35.74
CA ARG A 123 -16.47 -39.33 -35.44
C ARG A 123 -17.86 -39.51 -34.81
N PHE A 124 -18.28 -38.56 -33.96
CA PHE A 124 -19.51 -38.67 -33.17
C PHE A 124 -20.67 -37.82 -33.70
N LEU A 125 -20.38 -36.75 -34.44
CA LEU A 125 -21.35 -35.75 -34.90
C LEU A 125 -21.66 -35.82 -36.39
N THR A 126 -20.98 -36.69 -37.16
CA THR A 126 -21.34 -36.89 -38.57
C THR A 126 -22.75 -37.49 -38.66
N PRO A 127 -23.69 -36.86 -39.39
CA PRO A 127 -25.04 -37.38 -39.52
C PRO A 127 -25.01 -38.73 -40.25
N LEU A 128 -25.77 -39.71 -39.74
CA LEU A 128 -25.88 -41.07 -40.30
C LEU A 128 -26.28 -41.08 -41.79
N ASN A 129 -26.91 -40.01 -42.26
CA ASN A 129 -27.33 -39.81 -43.66
C ASN A 129 -26.18 -39.76 -44.69
N MET A 130 -24.93 -39.60 -44.26
CA MET A 130 -23.79 -39.43 -45.18
C MET A 130 -22.96 -40.70 -45.42
N VAL A 131 -23.17 -41.80 -44.68
CA VAL A 131 -22.23 -42.94 -44.74
C VAL A 131 -22.89 -44.30 -44.98
N TYR A 132 -24.15 -44.55 -44.59
CA TYR A 132 -24.66 -45.94 -44.59
C TYR A 132 -26.17 -46.14 -44.83
N LEU A 133 -26.86 -45.29 -45.60
CA LEU A 133 -28.26 -45.58 -45.93
C LEU A 133 -28.58 -45.40 -47.43
N PRO A 134 -28.83 -46.51 -48.17
CA PRO A 134 -29.35 -46.45 -49.54
C PRO A 134 -30.62 -45.60 -49.62
N PHE A 135 -30.80 -44.86 -50.72
CA PHE A 135 -31.90 -43.92 -50.95
C PHE A 135 -33.30 -44.51 -50.71
N GLU A 136 -33.46 -45.84 -50.86
CA GLU A 136 -34.71 -46.58 -50.59
C GLU A 136 -35.04 -46.72 -49.09
N LEU A 137 -34.03 -46.73 -48.21
CA LEU A 137 -34.19 -46.75 -46.76
C LEU A 137 -34.29 -45.35 -46.16
N MET A 138 -34.09 -44.27 -46.93
CA MET A 138 -34.35 -42.89 -46.48
C MET A 138 -35.84 -42.56 -46.35
N CYS A 139 -36.72 -43.27 -47.08
CA CYS A 139 -38.17 -43.12 -46.94
C CYS A 139 -38.77 -43.94 -45.77
N PHE A 140 -38.06 -44.97 -45.29
CA PHE A 140 -38.54 -45.87 -44.24
C PHE A 140 -38.70 -45.24 -42.84
N PRO A 141 -37.83 -44.31 -42.37
CA PRO A 141 -37.97 -43.66 -41.08
C PRO A 141 -39.23 -42.79 -40.97
N MET A 142 -39.84 -42.39 -42.10
CA MET A 142 -41.08 -41.64 -42.10
C MET A 142 -42.33 -42.54 -42.00
N MET A 143 -42.18 -43.85 -42.23
CA MET A 143 -43.27 -44.83 -42.17
C MET A 143 -43.28 -45.65 -40.87
N ASP A 144 -42.13 -45.82 -40.20
CA ASP A 144 -42.02 -46.58 -38.96
C ASP A 144 -41.75 -45.67 -37.75
N LEU A 145 -42.79 -45.52 -36.91
CA LEU A 145 -42.80 -44.65 -35.73
C LEU A 145 -41.70 -45.02 -34.71
N ALA A 146 -41.34 -46.32 -34.62
CA ALA A 146 -40.32 -46.79 -33.69
C ALA A 146 -38.91 -46.35 -34.12
N LEU A 147 -38.61 -46.43 -35.42
CA LEU A 147 -37.31 -46.04 -35.97
C LEU A 147 -37.09 -44.53 -35.90
N ASN A 148 -38.15 -43.73 -36.16
CA ASN A 148 -38.09 -42.29 -36.01
C ASN A 148 -37.85 -41.87 -34.54
N GLY A 149 -38.50 -42.53 -33.58
CA GLY A 149 -38.26 -42.30 -32.15
C GLY A 149 -36.82 -42.61 -31.73
N MET A 150 -36.21 -43.68 -32.26
CA MET A 150 -34.80 -43.99 -32.00
C MET A 150 -33.84 -42.96 -32.63
N TYR A 151 -34.16 -42.46 -33.83
CA TYR A 151 -33.38 -41.43 -34.50
C TYR A 151 -33.46 -40.08 -33.76
N GLU A 152 -34.64 -39.71 -33.27
CA GLU A 152 -34.83 -38.53 -32.41
C GLU A 152 -34.05 -38.65 -31.10
N HIS A 153 -34.09 -39.82 -30.45
CA HIS A 153 -33.29 -40.09 -29.24
C HIS A 153 -31.78 -40.01 -29.52
N TYR A 154 -31.31 -40.56 -30.64
CA TYR A 154 -29.92 -40.44 -31.08
C TYR A 154 -29.49 -38.97 -31.27
N ARG A 155 -30.35 -38.15 -31.90
CA ARG A 155 -30.11 -36.72 -32.09
C ARG A 155 -30.07 -35.95 -30.77
N GLN A 156 -30.97 -36.27 -29.84
CA GLN A 156 -30.94 -35.70 -28.48
C GLN A 156 -29.63 -36.04 -27.75
N LEU A 157 -29.14 -37.28 -27.87
CA LEU A 157 -27.88 -37.71 -27.28
C LEU A 157 -26.67 -36.97 -27.91
N GLN A 158 -26.70 -36.74 -29.22
CA GLN A 158 -25.69 -35.91 -29.90
C GLN A 158 -25.70 -34.46 -29.40
N ASP A 159 -26.87 -33.88 -29.14
CA ASP A 159 -26.97 -32.50 -28.64
C ASP A 159 -26.53 -32.40 -27.17
N GLN A 160 -26.84 -33.39 -26.33
CA GLN A 160 -26.29 -33.52 -24.97
C GLN A 160 -24.76 -33.65 -25.01
N PHE A 161 -24.21 -34.48 -25.90
CA PHE A 161 -22.76 -34.61 -26.09
C PHE A 161 -22.11 -33.27 -26.48
N LYS A 162 -22.73 -32.48 -27.37
CA LYS A 162 -22.22 -31.14 -27.73
C LYS A 162 -22.20 -30.19 -26.53
N ALA A 163 -23.22 -30.22 -25.67
CA ALA A 163 -23.29 -29.38 -24.48
C ALA A 163 -22.19 -29.74 -23.48
N VAL A 164 -22.11 -31.02 -23.09
CA VAL A 164 -21.11 -31.53 -22.14
C VAL A 164 -19.69 -31.33 -22.67
N HIS A 165 -19.44 -31.61 -23.96
CA HIS A 165 -18.12 -31.40 -24.55
C HIS A 165 -17.71 -29.91 -24.54
N LYS A 166 -18.65 -28.97 -24.74
CA LYS A 166 -18.36 -27.54 -24.65
C LYS A 166 -18.01 -27.12 -23.22
N GLU A 167 -18.75 -27.62 -22.23
CA GLU A 167 -18.46 -27.36 -20.81
C GLU A 167 -17.09 -27.92 -20.41
N VAL A 168 -16.77 -29.15 -20.79
CA VAL A 168 -15.46 -29.77 -20.51
C VAL A 168 -14.31 -29.01 -21.15
N ASP A 169 -14.49 -28.53 -22.37
CA ASP A 169 -13.48 -27.74 -23.09
C ASP A 169 -13.24 -26.37 -22.44
N GLN A 170 -14.32 -25.71 -21.97
CA GLN A 170 -14.22 -24.48 -21.17
C GLN A 170 -13.49 -24.72 -19.84
N LEU A 171 -13.81 -25.82 -19.13
CA LEU A 171 -13.15 -26.19 -17.89
C LEU A 171 -11.68 -26.58 -18.08
N ARG A 172 -11.31 -27.15 -19.23
CA ARG A 172 -9.90 -27.43 -19.56
C ARG A 172 -9.13 -26.17 -19.91
N ALA A 173 -9.77 -25.21 -20.59
CA ALA A 173 -9.16 -23.92 -20.90
C ALA A 173 -8.97 -23.03 -19.66
N SER A 174 -9.83 -23.16 -18.64
CA SER A 174 -9.77 -22.36 -17.40
C SER A 174 -8.82 -22.90 -16.33
N LYS A 175 -8.37 -24.15 -16.41
CA LYS A 175 -7.47 -24.73 -15.40
C LYS A 175 -6.04 -24.19 -15.55
N SER A 176 -5.65 -23.35 -14.59
CA SER A 176 -4.25 -23.01 -14.31
C SER A 176 -3.43 -24.29 -14.11
N ARG A 177 -2.21 -24.32 -14.62
CA ARG A 177 -1.38 -25.53 -14.76
C ARG A 177 -1.08 -26.15 -13.38
N PRO A 178 -1.78 -27.23 -12.98
CA PRO A 178 -1.61 -27.80 -11.63
C PRO A 178 -0.23 -28.43 -11.45
N GLY A 179 0.50 -28.70 -12.53
CA GLY A 179 1.88 -29.20 -12.49
C GLY A 179 2.90 -28.16 -12.03
N GLU A 180 2.67 -26.87 -12.32
CA GLU A 180 3.56 -25.79 -11.86
C GLU A 180 3.37 -25.54 -10.36
N LEU A 181 2.11 -25.48 -9.90
CA LEU A 181 1.78 -25.38 -8.47
C LEU A 181 2.31 -26.55 -7.65
N ARG A 182 2.22 -27.79 -8.17
CA ARG A 182 2.80 -28.96 -7.47
C ARG A 182 4.31 -28.89 -7.35
N ARG A 183 5.01 -28.35 -8.35
CA ARG A 183 6.45 -28.13 -8.30
C ARG A 183 6.81 -27.05 -7.29
N GLU A 184 6.08 -25.94 -7.28
CA GLU A 184 6.27 -24.86 -6.31
C GLU A 184 6.02 -25.33 -4.87
N ILE A 185 4.96 -26.11 -4.63
CA ILE A 185 4.69 -26.70 -3.31
C ILE A 185 5.85 -27.63 -2.89
N SER A 186 6.31 -28.51 -3.79
CA SER A 186 7.44 -29.39 -3.49
C SER A 186 8.71 -28.61 -3.16
N GLN A 187 8.98 -27.52 -3.88
CA GLN A 187 10.12 -26.65 -3.61
C GLN A 187 9.99 -25.97 -2.24
N LEU A 188 8.81 -25.43 -1.90
CA LEU A 188 8.56 -24.80 -0.60
C LEU A 188 8.63 -25.81 0.56
N GLU A 189 8.21 -27.06 0.34
CA GLU A 189 8.35 -28.15 1.30
C GLU A 189 9.83 -28.51 1.54
N GLU A 190 10.64 -28.58 0.49
CA GLU A 190 12.09 -28.80 0.58
C GLU A 190 12.79 -27.65 1.32
N GLU A 191 12.47 -26.39 0.98
CA GLU A 191 12.99 -25.21 1.67
C GLU A 191 12.59 -25.20 3.16
N GLY A 192 11.34 -25.58 3.47
CA GLY A 192 10.86 -25.73 4.84
C GLY A 192 11.61 -26.79 5.65
N GLN A 193 11.91 -27.94 5.02
CA GLN A 193 12.73 -28.99 5.64
C GLN A 193 14.16 -28.52 5.90
N GLN A 194 14.81 -27.88 4.92
CA GLN A 194 16.16 -27.33 5.06
C GLN A 194 16.24 -26.29 6.19
N LEU A 195 15.25 -25.39 6.29
CA LEU A 195 15.18 -24.43 7.39
C LEU A 195 15.02 -25.11 8.75
N THR A 196 14.18 -26.14 8.83
CA THR A 196 13.97 -26.91 10.06
C THR A 196 15.25 -27.63 10.51
N GLU A 197 15.98 -28.25 9.58
CA GLU A 197 17.27 -28.88 9.84
C GLU A 197 18.33 -27.86 10.28
N LYS A 198 18.38 -26.70 9.62
CA LYS A 198 19.31 -25.62 9.98
C LYS A 198 19.00 -25.06 11.36
N ILE A 199 17.73 -24.85 11.71
CA ILE A 199 17.29 -24.47 13.06
C ILE A 199 17.65 -25.55 14.07
N GLY A 200 17.46 -26.83 13.74
CA GLY A 200 17.85 -27.96 14.60
C GLY A 200 19.36 -28.00 14.87
N SER A 201 20.18 -27.80 13.84
CA SER A 201 21.63 -27.71 13.94
C SER A 201 22.07 -26.52 14.78
N LEU A 202 21.49 -25.33 14.56
CA LEU A 202 21.75 -24.14 15.35
C LEU A 202 21.37 -24.35 16.82
N ARG A 203 20.17 -24.88 17.11
CA ARG A 203 19.74 -25.21 18.48
C ARG A 203 20.71 -26.16 19.18
N LYS A 204 21.21 -27.18 18.48
CA LYS A 204 22.21 -28.11 19.02
C LYS A 204 23.55 -27.42 19.34
N LYS A 205 24.05 -26.58 18.43
CA LYS A 205 25.29 -25.80 18.62
C LYS A 205 25.19 -24.78 19.76
N THR A 206 24.04 -24.13 19.91
CA THR A 206 23.86 -23.12 20.97
C THR A 206 23.54 -23.74 22.33
N ALA A 207 22.92 -24.93 22.35
CA ALA A 207 22.74 -25.71 23.58
C ALA A 207 24.07 -26.24 24.16
N SER A 208 25.11 -26.41 23.35
CA SER A 208 26.45 -26.78 23.84
C SER A 208 27.25 -25.61 24.43
N ASP A 209 27.00 -24.38 23.97
CA ASP A 209 27.77 -23.19 24.40
C ASP A 209 27.19 -22.49 25.65
N SER A 210 25.91 -22.70 25.96
CA SER A 210 25.23 -22.04 27.07
C SER A 210 24.73 -23.07 28.08
N GLY A 211 25.36 -23.14 29.26
CA GLY A 211 24.92 -23.99 30.37
C GLY A 211 23.42 -23.82 30.66
N ALA A 212 22.79 -24.92 31.09
CA ALA A 212 21.36 -25.27 31.02
C ALA A 212 20.30 -24.30 31.63
N GLY A 213 20.60 -23.03 31.92
CA GLY A 213 19.66 -22.04 32.44
C GLY A 213 19.56 -20.72 31.65
N GLY A 214 20.60 -20.31 30.92
CA GLY A 214 20.66 -18.95 30.33
C GLY A 214 20.25 -18.83 28.86
N PHE A 215 20.19 -19.93 28.10
CA PHE A 215 19.97 -19.90 26.66
C PHE A 215 18.61 -19.30 26.26
N GLN A 216 17.55 -19.65 26.99
CA GLN A 216 16.20 -19.20 26.66
C GLN A 216 16.01 -17.69 26.92
N GLU A 217 16.69 -17.16 27.95
CA GLU A 217 16.70 -15.73 28.24
C GLU A 217 17.50 -14.94 27.20
N VAL A 218 18.67 -15.43 26.80
CA VAL A 218 19.48 -14.81 25.74
C VAL A 218 18.78 -14.90 24.38
N LEU A 219 18.11 -16.01 24.06
CA LEU A 219 17.30 -16.15 22.85
C LEU A 219 16.13 -15.15 22.85
N ALA A 220 15.44 -15.01 23.99
CA ALA A 220 14.36 -14.03 24.12
C ALA A 220 14.88 -12.60 23.93
N ALA A 221 15.98 -12.22 24.59
CA ALA A 221 16.60 -10.91 24.47
C ALA A 221 17.11 -10.60 23.05
N THR A 222 17.77 -11.56 22.39
CA THR A 222 18.25 -11.41 21.01
C THR A 222 17.10 -11.37 20.00
N SER A 223 16.02 -12.14 20.22
CA SER A 223 14.82 -12.08 19.38
C SER A 223 14.08 -10.74 19.52
N ALA A 224 14.03 -10.17 20.73
CA ALA A 224 13.46 -8.86 20.98
C ALA A 224 14.31 -7.77 20.32
N LEU A 225 15.63 -7.80 20.49
CA LEU A 225 16.55 -6.87 19.83
C LEU A 225 16.43 -6.93 18.30
N ARG A 226 16.32 -8.13 17.71
CA ARG A 226 16.11 -8.28 16.27
C ARG A 226 14.79 -7.65 15.81
N LYS A 227 13.69 -7.85 16.56
CA LYS A 227 12.40 -7.22 16.24
C LYS A 227 12.48 -5.70 16.29
N GLU A 228 13.10 -5.15 17.33
CA GLU A 228 13.34 -3.70 17.46
C GLU A 228 14.20 -3.17 16.30
N GLN A 229 15.25 -3.88 15.89
CA GLN A 229 16.06 -3.51 14.73
C GLN A 229 15.27 -3.55 13.40
N GLU A 230 14.43 -4.57 13.20
CA GLU A 230 13.54 -4.66 12.04
C GLU A 230 12.50 -3.52 12.03
N GLU A 231 11.94 -3.17 13.19
CA GLU A 231 11.03 -2.02 13.32
C GLU A 231 11.74 -0.70 13.09
N GLN A 232 12.95 -0.51 13.63
CA GLN A 232 13.78 0.65 13.39
C GLN A 232 14.11 0.80 11.89
N ALA A 233 14.45 -0.29 11.19
CA ALA A 233 14.69 -0.29 9.76
C ALA A 233 13.44 0.10 8.96
N LYS A 234 12.28 -0.49 9.29
CA LYS A 234 10.98 -0.15 8.67
C LYS A 234 10.60 1.32 8.91
N LEU A 235 10.81 1.84 10.11
CA LEU A 235 10.55 3.24 10.44
C LEU A 235 11.50 4.17 9.71
N ALA A 236 12.78 3.80 9.56
CA ALA A 236 13.75 4.56 8.78
C ALA A 236 13.38 4.62 7.30
N GLU A 237 12.98 3.50 6.70
CA GLU A 237 12.49 3.43 5.32
C GLU A 237 11.24 4.31 5.14
N ARG A 238 10.23 4.15 6.01
CA ARG A 238 9.01 4.98 6.00
C ARG A 238 9.33 6.47 6.14
N LYS A 239 10.25 6.84 7.02
CA LYS A 239 10.69 8.23 7.19
C LYS A 239 11.34 8.74 5.91
N ARG A 240 12.19 7.96 5.26
CA ARG A 240 12.83 8.32 3.99
C ARG A 240 11.79 8.54 2.89
N ASP A 241 10.81 7.64 2.80
CA ASP A 241 9.73 7.75 1.80
C ASP A 241 8.82 8.94 2.07
N GLN A 242 8.49 9.23 3.33
CA GLN A 242 7.74 10.42 3.72
C GLN A 242 8.51 11.72 3.42
N LEU A 243 9.82 11.77 3.68
CA LEU A 243 10.66 12.91 3.34
C LEU A 243 10.76 13.11 1.82
N LEU A 244 10.87 12.01 1.06
CA LEU A 244 10.86 12.07 -0.39
C LEU A 244 9.51 12.57 -0.92
N ALA A 245 8.39 12.05 -0.39
CA ALA A 245 7.05 12.51 -0.73
C ALA A 245 6.83 13.99 -0.40
N LEU A 246 7.29 14.46 0.77
CA LEU A 246 7.26 15.86 1.14
C LEU A 246 8.08 16.71 0.16
N SER A 247 9.31 16.29 -0.16
CA SER A 247 10.17 17.02 -1.11
C SER A 247 9.55 17.11 -2.51
N LEU A 248 8.86 16.07 -2.96
CA LEU A 248 8.14 16.05 -4.23
C LEU A 248 6.91 16.97 -4.19
N ALA A 249 6.17 16.97 -3.09
CA ALA A 249 5.04 17.86 -2.89
C ALA A 249 5.50 19.33 -2.87
N GLU A 250 6.58 19.65 -2.16
CA GLU A 250 7.19 20.99 -2.17
C GLU A 250 7.66 21.41 -3.56
N LYS A 251 8.32 20.52 -4.32
CA LYS A 251 8.72 20.79 -5.70
C LYS A 251 7.50 21.09 -6.58
N ARG A 252 6.44 20.30 -6.49
CA ARG A 252 5.17 20.53 -7.22
C ARG A 252 4.52 21.86 -6.84
N ALA A 253 4.52 22.21 -5.56
CA ALA A 253 4.00 23.49 -5.10
C ALA A 253 4.81 24.67 -5.68
N ARG A 254 6.14 24.61 -5.62
CA ARG A 254 7.04 25.62 -6.23
C ARG A 254 6.85 25.72 -7.75
N GLU A 255 6.69 24.60 -8.44
CA GLU A 255 6.39 24.61 -9.88
C GLU A 255 5.02 25.24 -10.19
N ALA A 256 4.01 24.95 -9.39
CA ALA A 256 2.68 25.56 -9.54
C ALA A 256 2.71 27.07 -9.26
N GLU A 257 3.44 27.49 -8.23
CA GLU A 257 3.67 28.91 -7.93
C GLU A 257 4.43 29.62 -9.05
N ALA A 258 5.49 29.00 -9.59
CA ALA A 258 6.22 29.54 -10.73
C ALA A 258 5.33 29.68 -11.97
N ARG A 259 4.48 28.69 -12.26
CA ARG A 259 3.49 28.78 -13.35
C ARG A 259 2.48 29.90 -13.10
N LEU A 260 2.01 30.07 -11.87
CA LEU A 260 1.10 31.16 -11.50
C LEU A 260 1.77 32.53 -11.62
N GLN A 261 3.05 32.66 -11.24
CA GLN A 261 3.82 33.88 -11.42
C GLN A 261 4.05 34.19 -12.91
N ASP A 262 4.36 33.18 -13.73
CA ASP A 262 4.49 33.33 -15.17
C ASP A 262 3.16 33.77 -15.81
N LEU A 263 2.05 33.18 -15.40
CA LEU A 263 0.71 33.58 -15.85
C LEU A 263 0.37 35.01 -15.42
N ARG A 264 0.62 35.37 -14.16
CA ARG A 264 0.43 36.74 -13.66
C ARG A 264 1.31 37.74 -14.41
N GLY A 265 2.56 37.39 -14.68
CA GLY A 265 3.47 38.21 -15.50
C GLY A 265 2.97 38.36 -16.94
N SER A 266 2.39 37.31 -17.52
CA SER A 266 1.80 37.34 -18.86
C SER A 266 0.49 38.13 -18.96
N LEU A 267 -0.27 38.22 -17.86
CA LEU A 267 -1.49 39.00 -17.73
C LEU A 267 -1.20 40.47 -17.36
N ALA A 268 -0.09 40.74 -16.67
CA ALA A 268 0.32 42.08 -16.26
C ALA A 268 1.00 42.87 -17.38
N GLN A 269 1.52 42.18 -18.40
CA GLN A 269 1.88 42.79 -19.66
C GLN A 269 0.68 42.67 -20.59
N ASP A 270 0.26 43.76 -21.26
CA ASP A 270 -0.72 43.73 -22.34
C ASP A 270 -0.12 42.99 -23.56
N ALA A 271 0.18 41.70 -23.39
CA ALA A 271 0.80 40.85 -24.40
C ALA A 271 -0.24 40.53 -25.47
N SER A 272 0.14 40.67 -26.74
CA SER A 272 -0.74 40.30 -27.84
C SER A 272 -0.99 38.78 -27.83
N PRO A 273 -2.15 38.32 -28.31
CA PRO A 273 -2.44 36.88 -28.42
C PRO A 273 -1.37 36.09 -29.19
N GLU A 274 -0.72 36.72 -30.17
CA GLU A 274 0.38 36.15 -30.95
C GLU A 274 1.63 35.90 -30.10
N GLN A 275 2.00 36.83 -29.22
CA GLN A 275 3.15 36.68 -28.31
C GLN A 275 2.90 35.61 -27.25
N LEU A 276 1.66 35.48 -26.75
CA LEU A 276 1.27 34.40 -25.85
C LEU A 276 1.35 33.03 -26.55
N PHE A 277 0.93 32.96 -27.82
CA PHE A 277 0.99 31.75 -28.61
C PHE A 277 2.43 31.34 -28.92
N GLU A 278 3.30 32.27 -29.31
CA GLU A 278 4.72 32.00 -29.54
C GLU A 278 5.44 31.53 -28.26
N ARG A 279 5.11 32.14 -27.11
CA ARG A 279 5.62 31.68 -25.81
C ARG A 279 5.12 30.27 -25.47
N LEU A 280 3.84 29.97 -25.68
CA LEU A 280 3.29 28.62 -25.49
C LEU A 280 3.93 27.61 -26.44
N GLN A 281 4.13 27.94 -27.71
CA GLN A 281 4.85 27.09 -28.67
C GLN A 281 6.28 26.81 -28.21
N SER A 282 7.00 27.82 -27.70
CA SER A 282 8.34 27.63 -27.14
C SER A 282 8.34 26.74 -25.89
N GLN A 283 7.32 26.84 -25.03
CA GLN A 283 7.15 25.97 -23.86
C GLN A 283 6.81 24.54 -24.27
N VAL A 284 5.94 24.36 -25.26
CA VAL A 284 5.60 23.03 -25.82
C VAL A 284 6.82 22.39 -26.46
N ALA A 285 7.61 23.14 -27.24
CA ALA A 285 8.84 22.65 -27.85
C ALA A 285 9.87 22.21 -26.78
N ARG A 286 10.06 23.02 -25.72
CA ARG A 286 10.92 22.65 -24.59
C ARG A 286 10.41 21.43 -23.84
N ASN A 287 9.11 21.34 -23.58
CA ASN A 287 8.50 20.19 -22.93
C ASN A 287 8.61 18.93 -23.80
N GLN A 288 8.49 19.07 -25.12
CA GLN A 288 8.71 17.97 -26.07
C GLN A 288 10.15 17.49 -26.02
N GLU A 289 11.15 18.39 -26.09
CA GLU A 289 12.58 18.02 -25.96
C GLU A 289 12.87 17.31 -24.63
N VAL A 290 12.30 17.80 -23.52
CA VAL A 290 12.46 17.16 -22.21
C VAL A 290 11.82 15.77 -22.19
N LEU A 291 10.63 15.60 -22.77
CA LEU A 291 9.89 14.33 -22.77
C LEU A 291 10.43 13.31 -23.77
N SER A 292 10.91 13.74 -24.94
CA SER A 292 11.39 12.85 -26.00
C SER A 292 12.83 12.42 -25.78
N ASP A 293 13.68 13.33 -25.29
CA ASP A 293 15.13 13.12 -25.31
C ASP A 293 15.68 13.00 -23.89
N ARG A 294 15.43 14.00 -23.04
CA ARG A 294 16.08 14.07 -21.72
C ARG A 294 15.54 13.05 -20.72
N PHE A 295 14.23 12.98 -20.52
CA PHE A 295 13.62 12.04 -19.57
C PHE A 295 13.84 10.57 -19.96
N PRO A 296 13.70 10.16 -21.23
CA PRO A 296 14.02 8.79 -21.61
C PRO A 296 15.50 8.45 -21.43
N ALA A 297 16.41 9.39 -21.70
CA ALA A 297 17.83 9.20 -21.43
C ALA A 297 18.11 9.06 -19.93
N GLU A 298 17.61 9.98 -19.10
CA GLU A 298 17.74 9.94 -17.65
C GLU A 298 17.12 8.66 -17.06
N PHE A 299 15.93 8.27 -17.52
CA PHE A 299 15.26 7.06 -17.08
C PHE A 299 16.07 5.80 -17.44
N ARG A 300 16.61 5.71 -18.66
CA ARG A 300 17.51 4.62 -19.05
C ARG A 300 18.74 4.58 -18.15
N THR A 301 19.39 5.72 -17.91
CA THR A 301 20.57 5.75 -17.01
C THR A 301 20.22 5.31 -15.60
N GLN A 302 19.09 5.77 -15.03
CA GLN A 302 18.66 5.33 -13.69
C GLN A 302 18.31 3.84 -13.67
N GLN A 303 17.62 3.34 -14.70
CA GLN A 303 17.28 1.93 -14.82
C GLN A 303 18.54 1.06 -14.95
N GLU A 304 19.54 1.50 -15.71
CA GLU A 304 20.85 0.84 -15.79
C GLU A 304 21.57 0.86 -14.44
N THR A 305 21.55 1.98 -13.70
CA THR A 305 22.15 2.04 -12.35
C THR A 305 21.44 1.11 -11.38
N LEU A 306 20.10 1.04 -11.41
CA LEU A 306 19.32 0.12 -10.58
C LEU A 306 19.64 -1.33 -10.94
N GLN A 307 19.68 -1.68 -12.22
CA GLN A 307 20.08 -3.03 -12.65
C GLN A 307 21.50 -3.39 -12.21
N ARG A 308 22.44 -2.44 -12.25
CA ARG A 308 23.81 -2.65 -11.75
C ARG A 308 23.82 -2.86 -10.23
N LEU A 309 23.07 -2.06 -9.48
CA LEU A 309 22.96 -2.20 -8.02
C LEU A 309 22.27 -3.52 -7.63
N ASP A 310 21.23 -3.91 -8.35
CA ASP A 310 20.49 -5.17 -8.11
C ASP A 310 21.38 -6.38 -8.45
N ARG A 311 22.17 -6.31 -9.52
CA ARG A 311 23.24 -7.29 -9.78
C ARG A 311 24.28 -7.32 -8.66
N ALA A 312 24.72 -6.16 -8.17
CA ALA A 312 25.69 -6.10 -7.07
C ALA A 312 25.13 -6.62 -5.74
N LEU A 313 23.82 -6.48 -5.49
CA LEU A 313 23.14 -7.02 -4.31
C LEU A 313 22.88 -8.52 -4.41
N SER A 314 22.64 -9.04 -5.62
CA SER A 314 22.47 -10.46 -5.89
C SER A 314 23.79 -11.21 -6.06
N GLU A 315 24.89 -10.51 -6.32
CA GLU A 315 26.23 -11.07 -6.26
C GLU A 315 26.53 -11.54 -4.82
N PRO A 316 26.97 -12.79 -4.64
CA PRO A 316 27.40 -13.26 -3.33
C PRO A 316 28.56 -12.37 -2.82
N PRO A 317 28.69 -12.19 -1.50
CA PRO A 317 29.73 -11.32 -0.94
C PRO A 317 31.10 -11.78 -1.44
N LYS A 318 31.74 -10.94 -2.25
CA LYS A 318 33.07 -11.19 -2.80
C LYS A 318 34.05 -11.36 -1.66
N THR A 319 34.82 -12.43 -1.71
CA THR A 319 35.87 -12.66 -0.71
C THR A 319 37.02 -11.68 -0.95
N GLU A 320 37.85 -11.44 0.07
CA GLU A 320 39.05 -10.58 -0.07
C GLU A 320 39.96 -11.04 -1.22
N HIS A 321 39.97 -12.35 -1.51
CA HIS A 321 40.73 -12.92 -2.63
C HIS A 321 40.13 -12.52 -3.99
N ASP A 322 38.81 -12.58 -4.15
CA ASP A 322 38.15 -12.18 -5.40
C ASP A 322 38.32 -10.67 -5.68
N ILE A 323 38.39 -9.85 -4.62
CA ILE A 323 38.67 -8.42 -4.76
C ILE A 323 40.11 -8.19 -5.24
N ALA A 324 41.08 -8.92 -4.69
CA ALA A 324 42.47 -8.84 -5.12
C ALA A 324 42.63 -9.26 -6.60
N ASP A 325 41.97 -10.33 -7.02
CA ASP A 325 41.99 -10.80 -8.41
C ASP A 325 41.36 -9.74 -9.36
N MET A 326 40.23 -9.13 -8.96
CA MET A 326 39.61 -8.04 -9.72
C MET A 326 40.48 -6.78 -9.77
N GLU A 327 41.20 -6.45 -8.69
CA GLU A 327 42.15 -5.34 -8.66
C GLU A 327 43.34 -5.60 -9.59
N ASP A 328 43.84 -6.83 -9.62
CA ASP A 328 44.91 -7.25 -10.53
C ASP A 328 44.45 -7.21 -11.99
N GLU A 329 43.22 -7.65 -12.29
CA GLU A 329 42.60 -7.53 -13.62
C GLU A 329 42.42 -6.06 -14.03
N VAL A 330 41.93 -5.20 -13.13
CA VAL A 330 41.79 -3.76 -13.39
C VAL A 330 43.15 -3.11 -13.63
N GLN A 331 44.18 -3.49 -12.88
CA GLN A 331 45.54 -3.01 -13.10
C GLN A 331 46.11 -3.51 -14.43
N ALA A 332 45.87 -4.78 -14.80
CA ALA A 332 46.28 -5.33 -16.08
C ALA A 332 45.59 -4.62 -17.26
N LEU A 333 44.27 -4.39 -17.15
CA LEU A 333 43.51 -3.64 -18.15
C LEU A 333 43.94 -2.19 -18.24
N ARG A 334 44.23 -1.51 -17.12
CA ARG A 334 44.79 -0.15 -17.14
C ARG A 334 46.15 -0.10 -17.82
N ARG A 335 47.03 -1.07 -17.56
CA ARG A 335 48.32 -1.19 -18.26
C ARG A 335 48.12 -1.46 -19.75
N ALA A 336 47.17 -2.31 -20.13
CA ALA A 336 46.83 -2.57 -21.53
C ALA A 336 46.27 -1.32 -22.23
N ILE A 337 45.37 -0.56 -21.58
CA ILE A 337 44.85 0.72 -22.10
C ILE A 337 46.00 1.71 -22.28
N GLN A 338 46.88 1.87 -21.29
CA GLN A 338 48.05 2.75 -21.41
C GLN A 338 49.00 2.30 -22.53
N GLN A 339 49.19 0.99 -22.73
CA GLN A 339 49.98 0.46 -23.84
C GLN A 339 49.31 0.72 -25.19
N TYR A 340 48.00 0.55 -25.31
CA TYR A 340 47.28 0.87 -26.54
C TYR A 340 47.26 2.38 -26.81
N GLU A 341 47.10 3.22 -25.79
CA GLU A 341 47.23 4.67 -25.91
C GLU A 341 48.64 5.06 -26.34
N ALA A 342 49.68 4.48 -25.75
CA ALA A 342 51.07 4.68 -26.16
C ALA A 342 51.28 4.25 -27.63
N GLN A 343 50.79 3.07 -28.03
CA GLN A 343 50.84 2.60 -29.41
C GLN A 343 50.07 3.50 -30.38
N ILE A 344 48.92 4.04 -29.96
CA ILE A 344 48.15 5.00 -30.76
C ILE A 344 48.94 6.31 -30.89
N THR A 345 49.56 6.81 -29.82
CA THR A 345 50.38 8.01 -29.88
C THR A 345 51.64 7.80 -30.72
N GLU A 346 52.31 6.64 -30.62
CA GLU A 346 53.48 6.29 -31.41
C GLU A 346 53.11 6.10 -32.89
N ALA A 347 51.98 5.43 -33.19
CA ALA A 347 51.47 5.31 -34.55
C ALA A 347 51.04 6.66 -35.14
N GLN A 348 50.50 7.58 -34.33
CA GLN A 348 50.17 8.94 -34.74
C GLN A 348 51.43 9.78 -34.99
N VAL A 349 52.47 9.64 -34.16
CA VAL A 349 53.77 10.31 -34.37
C VAL A 349 54.50 9.74 -35.59
N ALA A 350 54.44 8.42 -35.80
CA ALA A 350 54.98 7.77 -36.99
C ALA A 350 54.24 8.18 -38.27
N GLN A 351 52.91 8.31 -38.23
CA GLN A 351 52.11 8.85 -39.34
C GLN A 351 52.31 10.36 -39.54
N GLY A 352 52.63 11.12 -38.50
CA GLY A 352 53.00 12.54 -38.58
C GLY A 352 54.33 12.82 -39.28
N SER A 353 55.11 11.78 -39.63
CA SER A 353 56.32 11.89 -40.44
C SER A 353 56.10 11.70 -41.95
N GLY A 354 54.87 11.38 -42.36
CA GLY A 354 54.47 11.21 -43.77
C GLY A 354 53.40 12.20 -44.20
N ASP A 355 53.84 13.32 -44.79
CA ASP A 355 53.13 14.24 -45.70
C ASP A 355 51.58 14.33 -45.62
N GLY A 356 51.07 14.57 -44.41
CA GLY A 356 49.67 14.93 -44.16
C GLY A 356 49.53 15.42 -42.74
N GLU A 357 49.50 16.75 -42.54
CA GLU A 357 49.26 17.38 -41.23
C GLU A 357 48.09 16.68 -40.51
N ASP A 358 48.31 16.28 -39.24
CA ASP A 358 47.32 15.60 -38.41
C ASP A 358 46.15 16.55 -38.06
N LYS A 359 45.26 16.76 -39.03
CA LYS A 359 44.07 17.62 -38.90
C LYS A 359 43.16 17.14 -37.76
N LEU A 360 43.16 15.84 -37.46
CA LEU A 360 42.38 15.25 -36.37
C LEU A 360 42.93 15.65 -34.99
N ALA A 361 44.24 15.81 -34.81
CA ALA A 361 44.81 16.36 -33.58
C ALA A 361 44.30 17.78 -33.31
N ILE A 362 44.22 18.63 -34.34
CA ILE A 362 43.67 19.99 -34.23
C ILE A 362 42.18 19.94 -33.88
N PHE A 363 41.39 19.04 -34.49
CA PHE A 363 39.98 18.87 -34.13
C PHE A 363 39.78 18.31 -32.72
N ARG A 364 40.64 17.41 -32.24
CA ARG A 364 40.64 16.91 -30.85
C ARG A 364 40.99 18.01 -29.86
N GLN A 365 42.00 18.82 -30.16
CA GLN A 365 42.36 19.98 -29.34
C GLN A 365 41.25 21.03 -29.34
N HIS A 366 40.64 21.30 -30.50
CA HIS A 366 39.50 22.21 -30.61
C HIS A 366 38.29 21.66 -29.84
N ALA A 367 37.98 20.36 -29.93
CA ALA A 367 36.91 19.72 -29.15
C ALA A 367 37.18 19.78 -27.64
N SER A 368 38.42 19.55 -27.21
CA SER A 368 38.86 19.72 -25.82
C SER A 368 38.67 21.15 -25.32
N VAL A 369 39.11 22.15 -26.10
CA VAL A 369 38.94 23.56 -25.76
C VAL A 369 37.47 23.97 -25.73
N GLN A 370 36.65 23.47 -26.67
CA GLN A 370 35.21 23.75 -26.69
C GLN A 370 34.48 23.06 -25.53
N SER A 371 34.84 21.81 -25.18
CA SER A 371 34.32 21.12 -24.01
C SER A 371 34.67 21.85 -22.72
N ARG A 372 35.90 22.35 -22.59
CA ARG A 372 36.33 23.16 -21.44
C ARG A 372 35.57 24.49 -21.36
N LYS A 373 35.40 25.19 -22.48
CA LYS A 373 34.59 26.42 -22.53
C LYS A 373 33.12 26.16 -22.19
N LEU A 374 32.56 25.05 -22.65
CA LEU A 374 31.20 24.64 -22.32
C LEU A 374 31.07 24.34 -20.83
N ALA A 375 32.00 23.60 -20.25
CA ALA A 375 32.05 23.34 -18.81
C ALA A 375 32.17 24.63 -17.98
N GLU A 376 33.04 25.57 -18.38
CA GLU A 376 33.15 26.89 -17.73
C GLU A 376 31.82 27.67 -17.82
N LYS A 377 31.13 27.62 -18.97
CA LYS A 377 29.83 28.28 -19.13
C LYS A 377 28.73 27.59 -18.31
N GLU A 378 28.71 26.28 -18.24
CA GLU A 378 27.82 25.51 -17.37
C GLU A 378 28.04 25.86 -15.90
N GLU A 379 29.30 25.94 -15.46
CA GLU A 379 29.65 26.36 -14.09
C GLU A 379 29.16 27.79 -13.81
N THR A 380 29.37 28.74 -14.73
CA THR A 380 28.82 30.10 -14.55
C THR A 380 27.28 30.12 -14.52
N LEU A 381 26.62 29.25 -15.28
CA LEU A 381 25.16 29.11 -15.26
C LEU A 381 24.66 28.53 -13.94
N GLU A 382 25.37 27.55 -13.39
CA GLU A 382 25.08 26.99 -12.07
C GLU A 382 25.29 28.03 -10.97
N GLN A 383 26.40 28.78 -11.00
CA GLN A 383 26.64 29.88 -10.07
C GLN A 383 25.50 30.91 -10.14
N LEU A 384 25.11 31.37 -11.33
CA LEU A 384 23.98 32.30 -11.51
C LEU A 384 22.64 31.71 -11.04
N ARG A 385 22.41 30.41 -11.20
CA ARG A 385 21.22 29.72 -10.66
C ARG A 385 21.23 29.68 -9.14
N THR A 386 22.38 29.39 -8.53
CA THR A 386 22.52 29.40 -7.07
C THR A 386 22.34 30.81 -6.50
N ASP A 387 22.90 31.83 -7.17
CA ASP A 387 22.70 33.23 -6.81
C ASP A 387 21.24 33.65 -6.95
N LYS A 388 20.57 33.25 -8.05
CA LYS A 388 19.12 33.47 -8.21
C LYS A 388 18.32 32.85 -7.07
N GLN A 389 18.61 31.60 -6.70
CA GLN A 389 17.95 30.94 -5.57
C GLN A 389 18.24 31.64 -4.24
N ARG A 390 19.47 32.11 -4.04
CA ARG A 390 19.87 32.87 -2.85
C ARG A 390 19.13 34.21 -2.77
N LEU A 391 19.04 34.95 -3.87
CA LEU A 391 18.26 36.18 -3.94
C LEU A 391 16.77 35.92 -3.70
N MET A 392 16.19 34.87 -4.29
CA MET A 392 14.79 34.48 -4.05
C MET A 392 14.54 34.20 -2.57
N ARG A 393 15.38 33.41 -1.91
CA ARG A 393 15.29 33.19 -0.46
C ARG A 393 15.43 34.48 0.33
N SER A 394 16.35 35.37 -0.06
CA SER A 394 16.47 36.68 0.58
C SER A 394 15.23 37.54 0.40
N VAL A 395 14.54 37.45 -0.75
CA VAL A 395 13.26 38.14 -0.98
C VAL A 395 12.17 37.53 -0.11
N GLU A 396 12.04 36.21 -0.06
CA GLU A 396 11.09 35.51 0.83
C GLU A 396 11.33 35.83 2.31
N GLU A 397 12.60 35.86 2.74
CA GLU A 397 12.98 36.29 4.09
C GLU A 397 12.63 37.75 4.35
N LEU A 398 12.83 38.65 3.37
CA LEU A 398 12.47 40.05 3.51
C LEU A 398 10.95 40.25 3.48
N GLU A 399 10.21 39.46 2.71
CA GLU A 399 8.74 39.46 2.66
C GLU A 399 8.14 38.92 3.96
N THR A 400 8.70 37.84 4.52
CA THR A 400 8.28 37.32 5.83
C THR A 400 8.64 38.28 6.96
N LYS A 401 9.81 38.94 6.92
CA LYS A 401 10.16 40.04 7.82
C LYS A 401 9.24 41.24 7.64
N LEU A 402 8.86 41.59 6.41
CA LEU A 402 7.91 42.67 6.12
C LEU A 402 6.52 42.31 6.64
N ALA A 403 6.07 41.07 6.47
CA ALA A 403 4.80 40.57 7.00
C ALA A 403 4.79 40.55 8.53
N GLY A 404 5.91 40.17 9.17
CA GLY A 404 6.09 40.22 10.62
C GLY A 404 6.19 41.64 11.19
N LEU A 405 6.79 42.58 10.44
CA LEU A 405 6.84 44.01 10.76
C LEU A 405 5.53 44.74 10.44
N SER A 406 4.72 44.18 9.53
CA SER A 406 3.39 44.65 9.16
C SER A 406 2.36 44.28 10.24
N GLY A 407 2.64 44.63 11.49
CA GLY A 407 1.64 44.74 12.53
C GLY A 407 0.82 46.03 12.32
N ASN A 408 -0.49 45.88 12.10
CA ASN A 408 -1.53 46.92 11.95
C ASN A 408 -1.07 48.30 11.39
N LYS A 409 -1.22 48.42 10.06
CA LYS A 409 -1.30 49.67 9.26
C LYS A 409 0.03 50.32 8.89
N PHE A 410 0.68 49.76 7.88
CA PHE A 410 1.58 50.55 7.04
C PHE A 410 0.73 51.43 6.12
N MET A 411 0.66 52.74 6.41
CA MET A 411 -0.03 53.69 5.53
C MET A 411 0.88 53.99 4.33
N SER A 412 0.38 53.81 3.11
CA SER A 412 1.11 54.19 1.90
C SER A 412 1.43 55.70 1.92
N ARG A 413 2.51 56.14 1.24
CA ARG A 413 2.89 57.58 1.16
C ARG A 413 1.72 58.49 0.74
N GLY A 414 0.80 57.97 -0.07
CA GLY A 414 -0.44 58.68 -0.45
C GLY A 414 -1.44 58.80 0.70
N GLU A 415 -1.66 57.71 1.42
CA GLU A 415 -2.60 57.67 2.55
C GLU A 415 -2.08 58.43 3.77
N GLN A 416 -0.75 58.49 3.96
CA GLN A 416 -0.11 59.29 4.99
C GLN A 416 -0.31 60.80 4.76
N LYS A 417 -0.30 61.25 3.49
CA LYS A 417 -0.66 62.62 3.12
C LYS A 417 -2.13 62.92 3.37
N GLN A 418 -3.03 62.00 3.01
CA GLN A 418 -4.46 62.14 3.28
C GLN A 418 -4.75 62.18 4.78
N PHE A 419 -4.06 61.35 5.58
CA PHE A 419 -4.16 61.37 7.04
C PHE A 419 -3.65 62.69 7.64
N ALA A 420 -2.53 63.23 7.13
CA ALA A 420 -2.02 64.52 7.56
C ALA A 420 -3.01 65.67 7.25
N ILE A 421 -3.64 65.65 6.08
CA ILE A 421 -4.70 66.60 5.70
C ILE A 421 -5.91 66.45 6.63
N ALA A 422 -6.35 65.22 6.90
CA ALA A 422 -7.45 64.95 7.82
C ALA A 422 -7.14 65.41 9.26
N MET A 423 -5.91 65.23 9.73
CA MET A 423 -5.45 65.74 11.03
C MET A 423 -5.45 67.26 11.08
N ARG A 424 -5.02 67.92 10.00
CA ARG A 424 -5.03 69.38 9.91
C ARG A 424 -6.46 69.94 9.90
N ASN A 425 -7.37 69.28 9.19
CA ASN A 425 -8.80 69.62 9.18
C ASN A 425 -9.43 69.43 10.57
N LYS A 426 -9.15 68.31 11.25
CA LYS A 426 -9.61 68.07 12.64
C LYS A 426 -9.02 69.10 13.62
N ALA A 427 -7.76 69.49 13.47
CA ALA A 427 -7.15 70.53 14.31
C ALA A 427 -7.80 71.90 14.09
N ASN A 428 -8.16 72.23 12.85
CA ASN A 428 -8.88 73.46 12.53
C ASN A 428 -10.31 73.44 13.09
N GLN A 429 -11.03 72.31 12.97
CA GLN A 429 -12.33 72.13 13.61
C GLN A 429 -12.25 72.29 15.13
N PHE A 430 -11.25 71.68 15.77
CA PHE A 430 -11.02 71.85 17.20
C PHE A 430 -10.78 73.30 17.59
N LYS A 431 -9.99 74.06 16.81
CA LYS A 431 -9.78 75.49 17.05
C LYS A 431 -11.07 76.30 16.94
N LYS A 432 -11.91 75.99 15.95
CA LYS A 432 -13.21 76.65 15.74
C LYS A 432 -14.15 76.39 16.93
N VAL A 433 -14.36 75.12 17.28
CA VAL A 433 -15.20 74.74 18.44
C VAL A 433 -14.66 75.34 19.74
N LYS A 434 -13.33 75.44 19.90
CA LYS A 434 -12.72 76.10 21.06
C LYS A 434 -12.98 77.61 21.09
N ALA A 435 -13.08 78.27 19.95
CA ALA A 435 -13.44 79.69 19.87
C ALA A 435 -14.92 79.90 20.23
N GLU A 436 -15.82 79.08 19.68
CA GLU A 436 -17.25 79.08 20.02
C GLU A 436 -17.47 78.82 21.53
N LEU A 437 -16.72 77.88 22.12
CA LEU A 437 -16.78 77.61 23.56
C LEU A 437 -16.30 78.82 24.38
N LYS A 438 -15.29 79.56 23.91
CA LYS A 438 -14.85 80.82 24.56
C LYS A 438 -15.91 81.91 24.48
N GLU A 439 -16.59 82.06 23.35
CA GLU A 439 -17.69 83.00 23.18
C GLU A 439 -18.84 82.67 24.15
N LEU A 440 -19.28 81.41 24.19
CA LEU A 440 -20.30 80.96 25.15
C LEU A 440 -19.89 81.17 26.61
N THR A 441 -18.61 80.98 26.94
CA THR A 441 -18.12 81.28 28.32
C THR A 441 -18.12 82.77 28.62
N ALA A 442 -17.82 83.62 27.64
CA ALA A 442 -17.89 85.08 27.80
C ALA A 442 -19.35 85.53 27.97
N GLU A 443 -20.27 84.99 27.17
CA GLU A 443 -21.72 85.23 27.31
C GLU A 443 -22.22 84.76 28.68
N SER A 444 -21.77 83.61 29.19
CA SER A 444 -22.10 83.15 30.54
C SER A 444 -21.60 84.11 31.62
N VAL A 445 -20.43 84.72 31.47
CA VAL A 445 -19.93 85.76 32.39
C VAL A 445 -20.77 87.03 32.32
N VAL A 446 -21.18 87.45 31.12
CA VAL A 446 -22.10 88.59 30.95
C VAL A 446 -23.44 88.30 31.60
N LEU A 447 -24.01 87.11 31.38
CA LEU A 447 -25.24 86.65 32.02
C LEU A 447 -25.11 86.63 33.55
N HIS A 448 -24.01 86.13 34.08
CA HIS A 448 -23.76 86.15 35.52
C HIS A 448 -23.61 87.58 36.06
N ARG A 449 -23.02 88.50 35.30
CA ARG A 449 -22.97 89.93 35.66
C ARG A 449 -24.35 90.57 35.60
N THR A 450 -25.21 90.21 34.63
CA THR A 450 -26.60 90.67 34.59
C THR A 450 -27.42 90.11 35.74
N GLU A 451 -27.20 88.84 36.12
CA GLU A 451 -27.79 88.20 37.31
C GLU A 451 -27.34 88.92 38.58
N GLN A 452 -26.06 89.23 38.72
CA GLN A 452 -25.55 90.02 39.85
C GLN A 452 -26.14 91.42 39.88
N LEU A 453 -26.23 92.13 38.76
CA LEU A 453 -26.87 93.45 38.68
C LEU A 453 -28.34 93.39 39.10
N LEU A 454 -29.07 92.35 38.70
CA LEU A 454 -30.44 92.10 39.18
C LEU A 454 -30.48 91.85 40.69
N LYS A 455 -29.57 91.02 41.24
CA LYS A 455 -29.41 90.82 42.69
C LYS A 455 -29.01 92.09 43.43
N THR A 456 -28.25 92.99 42.80
CA THR A 456 -27.86 94.27 43.40
C THR A 456 -29.05 95.22 43.47
N LYS A 457 -29.93 95.20 42.45
CA LYS A 457 -31.23 95.88 42.50
C LYS A 457 -32.18 95.26 43.53
N ASP A 458 -32.02 93.97 43.82
CA ASP A 458 -32.69 93.29 44.94
C ASP A 458 -32.12 93.75 46.30
N ALA A 459 -30.82 94.06 46.40
CA ALA A 459 -30.21 94.63 47.62
C ALA A 459 -30.68 96.07 47.93
N ASP A 460 -31.20 96.81 46.94
CA ASP A 460 -31.93 98.06 47.20
C ASP A 460 -33.26 97.82 47.95
N LEU A 461 -33.79 96.58 48.02
CA LEU A 461 -34.89 96.25 48.94
C LEU A 461 -34.43 96.28 50.40
N ASP A 462 -33.20 95.89 50.72
CA ASP A 462 -32.67 96.01 52.09
C ASP A 462 -32.44 97.48 52.47
N GLY A 463 -32.09 98.33 51.50
CA GLY A 463 -32.08 99.79 51.65
C GLY A 463 -33.49 100.36 51.84
N PHE A 464 -34.46 99.90 51.06
CA PHE A 464 -35.87 100.27 51.18
C PHE A 464 -36.47 99.79 52.51
N LEU A 465 -36.06 98.63 53.01
CA LEU A 465 -36.43 98.09 54.32
C LEU A 465 -35.77 98.89 55.46
N ARG A 466 -34.52 99.35 55.31
CA ARG A 466 -33.86 100.30 56.23
C ARG A 466 -34.51 101.68 56.21
N ASP A 467 -35.02 102.13 55.07
CA ASP A 467 -35.81 103.36 54.95
C ASP A 467 -37.23 103.19 55.53
N LEU A 468 -37.80 101.99 55.48
CA LEU A 468 -39.03 101.59 56.20
C LEU A 468 -38.80 101.51 57.72
N GLU A 469 -37.64 101.00 58.16
CA GLU A 469 -37.18 101.00 59.55
C GLU A 469 -36.91 102.43 60.06
N ARG A 470 -36.46 103.33 59.18
CA ARG A 470 -36.40 104.78 59.45
C ARG A 470 -37.77 105.45 59.49
N GLN A 471 -38.72 105.08 58.62
CA GLN A 471 -40.09 105.59 58.67
C GLN A 471 -40.87 105.11 59.90
N LYS A 472 -40.44 103.99 60.52
CA LYS A 472 -41.07 103.41 61.71
C LYS A 472 -40.24 103.52 63.02
N GLY A 473 -39.08 104.16 62.98
CA GLY A 473 -38.51 104.90 64.11
C GLY A 473 -37.79 104.12 65.21
N VAL A 474 -36.88 103.18 64.91
CA VAL A 474 -35.89 102.68 65.89
C VAL A 474 -34.55 102.35 65.23
N SER A 475 -33.47 103.00 65.67
CA SER A 475 -32.07 102.76 65.24
C SER A 475 -31.14 102.73 66.46
N GLY A 476 -30.17 101.81 66.53
CA GLY A 476 -29.20 101.83 67.65
C GLY A 476 -28.37 100.58 68.02
N PHE A 477 -28.30 99.49 67.24
CA PHE A 477 -27.50 98.31 67.63
C PHE A 477 -26.06 98.28 67.06
N LEU A 478 -25.68 99.19 66.15
CA LEU A 478 -24.32 99.20 65.55
C LEU A 478 -23.26 99.92 66.40
N ALA A 479 -23.65 100.63 67.47
CA ALA A 479 -22.74 101.37 68.35
C ALA A 479 -21.94 100.48 69.33
N THR A 480 -22.21 99.17 69.36
CA THR A 480 -21.45 98.18 70.14
C THR A 480 -20.29 97.55 69.35
N GLN A 481 -20.06 97.97 68.10
CA GLN A 481 -18.98 97.48 67.25
C GLN A 481 -17.64 98.22 67.46
N GLU A 482 -17.65 99.48 67.93
CA GLU A 482 -16.41 100.26 68.19
C GLU A 482 -15.59 99.75 69.38
N LYS A 483 -16.17 98.93 70.26
CA LYS A 483 -15.42 98.31 71.38
C LYS A 483 -14.61 97.09 70.94
N LEU A 484 -14.76 96.61 69.69
CA LEU A 484 -13.97 95.53 69.10
C LEU A 484 -12.68 96.02 68.40
N ASP A 485 -12.51 97.33 68.18
CA ASP A 485 -11.33 97.87 67.49
C ASP A 485 -10.04 97.78 68.30
N GLY A 486 -10.12 97.66 69.64
CA GLY A 486 -8.96 97.35 70.49
C GLY A 486 -8.44 95.91 70.33
N VAL A 487 -9.31 94.98 69.91
CA VAL A 487 -8.89 93.62 69.51
C VAL A 487 -8.20 93.66 68.14
N SER A 488 -8.46 94.69 67.32
CA SER A 488 -7.89 94.86 65.98
C SER A 488 -6.38 95.10 65.98
N GLU A 489 -5.81 95.80 66.97
CA GLU A 489 -4.35 96.06 66.99
C GLU A 489 -3.53 94.82 67.38
N GLN A 490 -4.00 93.99 68.32
CA GLN A 490 -3.38 92.69 68.59
C GLN A 490 -3.62 91.71 67.43
N ASN A 491 -4.77 91.80 66.76
CA ASN A 491 -5.05 91.03 65.55
C ASN A 491 -4.19 91.49 64.36
N ALA A 492 -3.77 92.77 64.29
CA ALA A 492 -2.92 93.29 63.22
C ALA A 492 -1.50 92.70 63.27
N ARG A 493 -0.93 92.54 64.47
CA ARG A 493 0.39 91.87 64.64
C ARG A 493 0.31 90.37 64.38
N VAL A 494 -0.76 89.72 64.85
CA VAL A 494 -1.03 88.31 64.53
C VAL A 494 -1.33 88.14 63.03
N ASN A 495 -1.95 89.11 62.36
CA ASN A 495 -2.21 89.11 60.93
C ASN A 495 -0.97 89.36 60.07
N ALA A 496 0.02 90.11 60.55
CA ALA A 496 1.29 90.26 59.85
C ALA A 496 2.07 88.94 59.81
N LEU A 497 2.18 88.26 60.95
CA LEU A 497 2.83 86.93 61.04
C LEU A 497 2.00 85.83 60.35
N LYS A 498 0.66 85.90 60.42
CA LYS A 498 -0.22 85.05 59.60
C LYS A 498 -0.09 85.39 58.12
N GLY A 499 0.20 86.63 57.75
CA GLY A 499 0.39 87.08 56.38
C GLY A 499 1.67 86.50 55.77
N GLU A 500 2.79 86.56 56.49
CA GLU A 500 4.05 85.95 56.06
C GLU A 500 3.92 84.42 55.97
N THR A 501 3.29 83.78 56.96
CA THR A 501 3.03 82.32 56.89
C THR A 501 1.98 81.95 55.85
N LEU A 502 0.97 82.79 55.57
CA LEU A 502 0.01 82.59 54.48
C LEU A 502 0.63 82.84 53.11
N GLU A 503 1.61 83.73 52.98
CA GLU A 503 2.37 83.92 51.75
C GLU A 503 3.31 82.75 51.49
N GLU A 504 3.98 82.23 52.52
CA GLU A 504 4.77 81.01 52.41
C GLU A 504 3.90 79.78 52.12
N ILE A 505 2.77 79.61 52.82
CA ILE A 505 1.79 78.56 52.53
C ILE A 505 1.20 78.77 51.14
N SER A 506 0.93 80.00 50.70
CA SER A 506 0.43 80.27 49.35
C SER A 506 1.49 79.97 48.30
N ARG A 507 2.78 80.24 48.57
CA ARG A 507 3.90 79.82 47.70
C ARG A 507 4.05 78.30 47.66
N VAL A 508 3.90 77.62 48.80
CA VAL A 508 3.92 76.15 48.86
C VAL A 508 2.70 75.58 48.14
N VAL A 509 1.51 76.16 48.29
CA VAL A 509 0.28 75.75 47.62
C VAL A 509 0.34 76.05 46.12
N THR A 510 0.94 77.16 45.68
CA THR A 510 1.16 77.43 44.26
C THR A 510 2.21 76.49 43.68
N ASN A 511 3.29 76.19 44.40
CA ASN A 511 4.30 75.20 44.00
C ASN A 511 3.71 73.78 43.96
N ILE A 512 2.89 73.39 44.94
CA ILE A 512 2.17 72.10 44.94
C ILE A 512 1.18 72.07 43.78
N ASN A 513 0.37 73.11 43.57
CA ASN A 513 -0.55 73.17 42.43
C ASN A 513 0.21 73.15 41.10
N HIS A 514 1.37 73.78 41.02
CA HIS A 514 2.22 73.74 39.84
C HIS A 514 2.75 72.32 39.59
N SER A 515 3.33 71.67 40.62
CA SER A 515 3.80 70.29 40.53
C SER A 515 2.67 69.29 40.24
N LEU A 516 1.48 69.51 40.81
CA LEU A 516 0.30 68.68 40.57
C LEU A 516 -0.22 68.86 39.13
N LYS A 517 -0.14 70.08 38.59
CA LYS A 517 -0.46 70.38 37.19
C LYS A 517 0.58 69.81 36.23
N GLU A 518 1.86 69.86 36.56
CA GLU A 518 2.93 69.20 35.81
C GLU A 518 2.77 67.67 35.81
N ARG A 519 2.57 67.05 36.98
CA ARG A 519 2.32 65.60 37.08
C ARG A 519 1.05 65.19 36.36
N LYS A 520 -0.02 65.99 36.44
CA LYS A 520 -1.27 65.75 35.70
C LYS A 520 -1.05 65.85 34.18
N ASN A 521 -0.24 66.81 33.73
CA ASN A 521 0.13 66.95 32.32
C ASN A 521 1.03 65.82 31.82
N GLN A 522 1.89 65.26 32.68
CA GLN A 522 2.72 64.08 32.37
C GLN A 522 1.91 62.77 32.39
N LEU A 523 0.95 62.61 33.32
CA LEU A 523 0.11 61.42 33.44
C LEU A 523 -1.02 61.38 32.39
N ALA A 524 -1.55 62.52 31.96
CA ALA A 524 -2.61 62.58 30.96
C ALA A 524 -2.29 61.85 29.63
N PRO A 525 -1.10 61.98 29.01
CA PRO A 525 -0.75 61.21 27.81
C PRO A 525 -0.60 59.72 28.11
N GLN A 526 0.03 59.34 29.24
CA GLN A 526 0.17 57.94 29.63
C GLN A 526 -1.19 57.26 29.88
N ILE A 527 -2.15 57.96 30.50
CA ILE A 527 -3.52 57.47 30.68
C ILE A 527 -4.24 57.32 29.33
N LYS A 528 -3.99 58.22 28.36
CA LYS A 528 -4.55 58.10 27.01
C LYS A 528 -3.96 56.91 26.25
N GLU A 529 -2.65 56.69 26.33
CA GLU A 529 -2.00 55.52 25.75
C GLU A 529 -2.52 54.23 26.38
N LEU A 530 -2.67 54.20 27.71
CA LEU A 530 -3.18 53.04 28.43
C LEU A 530 -4.65 52.74 28.08
N ARG A 531 -5.48 53.77 27.87
CA ARG A 531 -6.84 53.59 27.32
C ARG A 531 -6.82 53.03 25.89
N ALA A 532 -5.94 53.55 25.03
CA ALA A 532 -5.81 53.05 23.66
C ALA A 532 -5.33 51.59 23.61
N VAL A 533 -4.39 51.21 24.48
CA VAL A 533 -3.92 49.82 24.61
C VAL A 533 -5.02 48.91 25.13
N ARG A 534 -5.78 49.33 26.15
CA ARG A 534 -6.95 48.56 26.64
C ARG A 534 -7.99 48.35 25.55
N GLN A 535 -8.27 49.38 24.76
CA GLN A 535 -9.22 49.29 23.65
C GLN A 535 -8.73 48.33 22.57
N ARG A 536 -7.45 48.39 22.19
CA ARG A 536 -6.83 47.43 21.26
C ARG A 536 -6.85 46.00 21.82
N TYR A 537 -6.61 45.83 23.12
CA TYR A 537 -6.68 44.51 23.76
C TYR A 537 -8.11 43.96 23.70
N GLN A 538 -9.13 44.78 23.99
CA GLN A 538 -10.54 44.37 23.88
C GLN A 538 -10.94 44.01 22.46
N GLU A 539 -10.51 44.77 21.45
CA GLU A 539 -10.74 44.46 20.03
C GLU A 539 -10.04 43.15 19.61
N MET A 540 -8.80 42.94 20.06
CA MET A 540 -8.06 41.70 19.81
C MET A 540 -8.67 40.50 20.54
N GLU A 541 -9.17 40.68 21.75
CA GLU A 541 -9.84 39.65 22.54
C GLU A 541 -11.16 39.25 21.89
N GLN A 542 -11.96 40.21 21.41
CA GLN A 542 -13.18 39.93 20.66
C GLN A 542 -12.89 39.15 19.37
N THR A 543 -11.95 39.61 18.56
CA THR A 543 -11.58 38.90 17.31
C THR A 543 -10.99 37.51 17.57
N TYR A 544 -10.24 37.34 18.66
CA TYR A 544 -9.76 36.03 19.10
C TYR A 544 -10.91 35.12 19.52
N LEU A 545 -11.85 35.60 20.33
CA LEU A 545 -13.01 34.81 20.78
C LEU A 545 -13.92 34.43 19.61
N GLU A 546 -14.14 35.32 18.65
CA GLU A 546 -14.89 35.03 17.43
C GLU A 546 -14.21 33.96 16.57
N ARG A 547 -12.90 34.09 16.33
CA ARG A 547 -12.13 33.08 15.56
C ARG A 547 -12.04 31.75 16.30
N LYS A 548 -11.89 31.78 17.62
CA LYS A 548 -11.91 30.59 18.46
C LYS A 548 -13.27 29.89 18.38
N ALA A 549 -14.38 30.63 18.47
CA ALA A 549 -15.71 30.07 18.33
C ALA A 549 -15.95 29.47 16.94
N GLN A 550 -15.46 30.12 15.88
CA GLN A 550 -15.50 29.55 14.52
C GLN A 550 -14.68 28.27 14.41
N TYR A 551 -13.45 28.28 14.94
CA TYR A 551 -12.60 27.10 14.96
C TYR A 551 -13.26 25.95 15.74
N ASP A 552 -13.72 26.20 16.97
CA ASP A 552 -14.37 25.21 17.83
C ASP A 552 -15.62 24.64 17.13
N HIS A 553 -16.41 25.47 16.46
CA HIS A 553 -17.57 25.01 15.68
C HIS A 553 -17.17 24.10 14.51
N THR A 554 -16.15 24.49 13.73
CA THR A 554 -15.65 23.66 12.63
C THR A 554 -14.99 22.38 13.11
N ALA A 555 -14.26 22.42 14.23
CA ALA A 555 -13.62 21.26 14.83
C ALA A 555 -14.67 20.24 15.29
N VAL A 556 -15.71 20.68 16.01
CA VAL A 556 -16.82 19.79 16.42
C VAL A 556 -17.57 19.23 15.20
N GLY A 557 -17.76 20.03 14.14
CA GLY A 557 -18.36 19.55 12.89
C GLY A 557 -17.54 18.43 12.24
N LEU A 558 -16.23 18.64 12.09
CA LEU A 558 -15.32 17.64 11.53
C LEU A 558 -15.18 16.40 12.42
N GLU A 559 -15.17 16.55 13.75
CA GLU A 559 -15.17 15.42 14.68
C GLU A 559 -16.45 14.59 14.57
N ALA A 560 -17.60 15.24 14.41
CA ALA A 560 -18.88 14.55 14.22
C ALA A 560 -18.93 13.80 12.87
N GLU A 561 -18.42 14.39 11.79
CA GLU A 561 -18.29 13.72 10.49
C GLU A 561 -17.31 12.55 10.54
N ARG A 562 -16.16 12.73 11.18
CA ARG A 562 -15.18 11.67 11.41
C ARG A 562 -15.80 10.49 12.16
N LEU A 563 -16.54 10.77 13.23
CA LEU A 563 -17.15 9.74 14.06
C LEU A 563 -18.29 9.00 13.33
N LYS A 564 -19.06 9.69 12.47
CA LYS A 564 -20.03 9.04 11.58
C LYS A 564 -19.36 8.14 10.55
N LEU A 565 -18.29 8.62 9.90
CA LEU A 565 -17.53 7.81 8.94
C LEU A 565 -16.86 6.61 9.60
N GLU A 566 -16.34 6.75 10.81
CA GLU A 566 -15.80 5.63 11.60
C GLU A 566 -16.89 4.58 11.90
N GLN A 567 -18.09 5.03 12.28
CA GLN A 567 -19.24 4.14 12.49
C GLN A 567 -19.65 3.42 11.20
N GLU A 568 -19.78 4.13 10.09
CA GLU A 568 -20.09 3.54 8.77
C GLU A 568 -19.02 2.54 8.33
N CYS A 569 -17.74 2.86 8.50
CA CYS A 569 -16.64 1.96 8.19
C CYS A 569 -16.70 0.69 9.04
N SER A 570 -16.97 0.82 10.34
CA SER A 570 -17.12 -0.34 11.24
C SER A 570 -18.31 -1.22 10.84
N ALA A 571 -19.45 -0.61 10.49
CA ALA A 571 -20.62 -1.34 10.02
C ALA A 571 -20.33 -2.10 8.71
N PHE A 572 -19.67 -1.46 7.73
CA PHE A 572 -19.27 -2.13 6.49
C PHE A 572 -18.24 -3.25 6.72
N GLN A 573 -17.34 -3.10 7.69
CA GLN A 573 -16.42 -4.18 8.07
C GLN A 573 -17.16 -5.36 8.70
N GLU A 574 -18.11 -5.11 9.59
CA GLU A 574 -18.94 -6.17 10.19
C GLU A 574 -19.79 -6.89 9.13
N ASP A 575 -20.38 -6.16 8.20
CA ASP A 575 -21.14 -6.74 7.10
C ASP A 575 -20.25 -7.54 6.14
N ALA A 576 -19.04 -7.06 5.82
CA ALA A 576 -18.07 -7.81 5.01
C ALA A 576 -17.66 -9.12 5.70
N LEU A 577 -17.32 -9.08 6.99
CA LEU A 577 -16.99 -10.28 7.78
C LEU A 577 -18.17 -11.26 7.86
N ARG A 578 -19.40 -10.74 8.00
CA ARG A 578 -20.60 -11.56 7.99
C ARG A 578 -20.78 -12.26 6.64
N GLU A 579 -20.66 -11.54 5.54
CA GLU A 579 -20.79 -12.12 4.19
C GLU A 579 -19.65 -13.11 3.87
N GLU A 580 -18.42 -12.83 4.28
CA GLU A 580 -17.30 -13.78 4.16
C GLU A 580 -17.59 -15.07 4.94
N SER A 581 -18.06 -14.95 6.19
CA SER A 581 -18.43 -16.12 7.00
C SER A 581 -19.57 -16.93 6.36
N HIS A 582 -20.56 -16.24 5.78
CA HIS A 582 -21.68 -16.86 5.10
C HIS A 582 -21.24 -17.54 3.80
N PHE A 583 -20.36 -16.91 3.03
CA PHE A 583 -19.73 -17.48 1.85
C PHE A 583 -18.96 -18.75 2.19
N HIS A 584 -18.11 -18.73 3.21
CA HIS A 584 -17.35 -19.92 3.62
C HIS A 584 -18.27 -21.05 4.10
N LEU A 585 -19.32 -20.74 4.86
CA LEU A 585 -20.31 -21.72 5.28
C LEU A 585 -21.01 -22.35 4.06
N LEU A 586 -21.50 -21.55 3.12
CA LEU A 586 -22.14 -22.03 1.90
C LEU A 586 -21.16 -22.83 1.04
N HIS A 587 -19.91 -22.41 0.96
CA HIS A 587 -18.88 -23.08 0.18
C HIS A 587 -18.60 -24.48 0.77
N CYS A 588 -18.42 -24.60 2.08
CA CYS A 588 -18.27 -25.88 2.76
C CYS A 588 -19.51 -26.77 2.57
N GLN A 589 -20.72 -26.21 2.67
CA GLN A 589 -21.95 -26.95 2.41
C GLN A 589 -22.00 -27.44 0.95
N LEU A 590 -21.62 -26.61 -0.01
CA LEU A 590 -21.62 -26.96 -1.43
C LEU A 590 -20.57 -28.04 -1.73
N GLN A 591 -19.38 -27.97 -1.14
CA GLN A 591 -18.36 -29.03 -1.22
C GLN A 591 -18.88 -30.35 -0.63
N LEU A 592 -19.54 -30.32 0.52
CA LEU A 592 -20.16 -31.52 1.12
C LEU A 592 -21.23 -32.11 0.20
N GLN A 593 -22.08 -31.28 -0.42
CA GLN A 593 -23.08 -31.76 -1.36
C GLN A 593 -22.48 -32.29 -2.66
N GLN A 594 -21.42 -31.66 -3.18
CA GLN A 594 -20.66 -32.17 -4.33
C GLN A 594 -19.99 -33.50 -4.01
N GLY A 595 -19.40 -33.66 -2.81
CA GLY A 595 -18.84 -34.94 -2.36
C GLY A 595 -19.91 -36.04 -2.29
N LYS A 596 -21.11 -35.72 -1.78
CA LYS A 596 -22.26 -36.64 -1.81
C LYS A 596 -22.71 -36.97 -3.22
N ALA A 597 -22.79 -35.99 -4.12
CA ALA A 597 -23.16 -36.19 -5.52
C ALA A 597 -22.14 -37.06 -6.26
N ASN A 598 -20.84 -36.82 -6.07
CA ASN A 598 -19.75 -37.63 -6.62
C ASN A 598 -19.82 -39.08 -6.12
N LYS A 599 -20.12 -39.27 -4.83
CA LYS A 599 -20.30 -40.60 -4.26
C LYS A 599 -21.50 -41.34 -4.87
N ILE A 600 -22.61 -40.64 -5.12
CA ILE A 600 -23.79 -41.21 -5.81
C ILE A 600 -23.44 -41.57 -7.25
N ALA A 601 -22.72 -40.69 -7.96
CA ALA A 601 -22.27 -40.96 -9.32
C ALA A 601 -21.35 -42.19 -9.39
N GLN A 602 -20.39 -42.30 -8.47
CA GLN A 602 -19.52 -43.48 -8.34
C GLN A 602 -20.32 -44.75 -8.03
N GLU A 603 -21.34 -44.69 -7.15
CA GLU A 603 -22.20 -45.84 -6.87
C GLU A 603 -22.99 -46.28 -8.12
N LEU A 604 -23.52 -45.33 -8.90
CA LEU A 604 -24.17 -45.62 -10.18
C LEU A 604 -23.22 -46.26 -11.19
N GLU A 605 -21.96 -45.81 -11.25
CA GLU A 605 -20.92 -46.42 -12.10
C GLU A 605 -20.57 -47.85 -11.65
N PHE A 606 -20.51 -48.11 -10.33
CA PHE A 606 -20.26 -49.45 -9.78
C PHE A 606 -21.44 -50.41 -10.01
N GLU A 607 -22.67 -49.91 -9.98
CA GLU A 607 -23.90 -50.67 -10.29
C GLU A 607 -24.03 -51.00 -11.78
N GLN A 608 -23.72 -50.05 -12.67
CA GLN A 608 -23.81 -50.23 -14.13
C GLN A 608 -22.76 -51.19 -14.71
N GLY A 609 -21.72 -51.52 -13.94
CA GLY A 609 -20.84 -52.65 -14.25
C GLY A 609 -19.92 -52.43 -15.45
N SER A 610 -19.09 -51.38 -15.43
CA SER A 610 -17.83 -51.40 -16.20
C SER A 610 -16.82 -52.27 -15.45
N GLY A 611 -16.51 -53.45 -16.00
CA GLY A 611 -15.86 -54.60 -15.33
C GLY A 611 -14.46 -54.42 -14.70
N SER A 612 -13.98 -53.18 -14.51
CA SER A 612 -12.72 -52.88 -13.81
C SER A 612 -12.85 -51.92 -12.62
N ASN A 613 -14.01 -51.29 -12.39
CA ASN A 613 -14.18 -50.34 -11.28
C ASN A 613 -14.78 -51.04 -10.05
N ARG A 614 -13.92 -51.39 -9.08
CA ARG A 614 -14.32 -51.83 -7.74
C ARG A 614 -13.82 -50.80 -6.72
N LEU A 615 -14.61 -50.54 -5.67
CA LEU A 615 -14.22 -49.61 -4.62
C LEU A 615 -12.96 -50.09 -3.86
N LEU A 616 -12.94 -51.37 -3.47
CA LEU A 616 -11.78 -52.07 -2.92
C LEU A 616 -11.64 -53.46 -3.57
N ARG A 617 -10.50 -54.14 -3.38
CA ARG A 617 -10.23 -55.48 -3.94
C ARG A 617 -11.36 -56.48 -3.70
N ASP A 618 -11.94 -56.42 -2.49
CA ASP A 618 -12.92 -57.39 -1.99
C ASP A 618 -14.34 -56.79 -1.84
N ILE A 619 -14.53 -55.49 -2.12
CA ILE A 619 -15.82 -54.79 -1.94
C ILE A 619 -16.16 -53.98 -3.20
N ARG A 620 -17.34 -54.24 -3.78
CA ARG A 620 -17.74 -53.68 -5.08
C ARG A 620 -18.30 -52.27 -4.98
N SER A 621 -19.13 -51.98 -3.98
CA SER A 621 -19.85 -50.69 -3.87
C SER A 621 -19.79 -50.08 -2.46
N PHE A 622 -20.12 -48.80 -2.33
CA PHE A 622 -20.21 -48.15 -1.02
C PHE A 622 -21.28 -48.80 -0.13
N GLN A 623 -22.39 -49.27 -0.71
CA GLN A 623 -23.42 -50.00 0.03
C GLN A 623 -22.89 -51.30 0.67
N GLU A 624 -22.09 -52.07 -0.06
CA GLU A 624 -21.44 -53.28 0.47
C GLU A 624 -20.42 -52.96 1.56
N LEU A 625 -19.65 -51.87 1.39
CA LEU A 625 -18.70 -51.39 2.41
C LEU A 625 -19.42 -51.05 3.72
N TYR A 626 -20.54 -50.31 3.64
CA TYR A 626 -21.29 -49.95 4.83
C TYR A 626 -21.92 -51.16 5.49
N LYS A 627 -22.46 -52.12 4.73
CA LYS A 627 -22.97 -53.38 5.29
C LYS A 627 -21.87 -54.17 6.02
N HIS A 628 -20.69 -54.26 5.42
CA HIS A 628 -19.54 -54.92 6.04
C HIS A 628 -19.08 -54.20 7.33
N LYS A 629 -18.95 -52.87 7.30
CA LYS A 629 -18.59 -52.09 8.49
C LYS A 629 -19.65 -52.17 9.59
N VAL A 630 -20.94 -52.16 9.24
CA VAL A 630 -22.04 -52.35 10.21
C VAL A 630 -21.93 -53.73 10.86
N ALA A 631 -21.73 -54.79 10.08
CA ALA A 631 -21.55 -56.14 10.62
C ALA A 631 -20.34 -56.23 11.57
N GLN A 632 -19.22 -55.57 11.22
CA GLN A 632 -18.03 -55.51 12.07
C GLN A 632 -18.26 -54.72 13.37
N GLN A 633 -19.00 -53.60 13.31
CA GLN A 633 -19.35 -52.83 14.50
C GLN A 633 -20.35 -53.57 15.39
N GLU A 634 -21.29 -54.31 14.80
CA GLU A 634 -22.20 -55.18 15.54
C GLU A 634 -21.48 -56.34 16.22
N SER A 635 -20.48 -56.96 15.59
CA SER A 635 -19.66 -58.01 16.21
C SER A 635 -18.84 -57.44 17.37
N LEU A 636 -18.19 -56.27 17.17
CA LEU A 636 -17.45 -55.58 18.22
C LEU A 636 -18.37 -55.19 19.39
N THR A 637 -19.57 -54.69 19.11
CA THR A 637 -20.56 -54.36 20.16
C THR A 637 -20.97 -55.61 20.94
N LYS A 638 -21.16 -56.75 20.27
CA LYS A 638 -21.44 -58.04 20.93
C LYS A 638 -20.27 -58.50 21.80
N GLU A 639 -19.04 -58.34 21.33
CA GLU A 639 -17.82 -58.66 22.10
C GLU A 639 -17.64 -57.75 23.31
N LEU A 640 -17.79 -56.43 23.14
CA LEU A 640 -17.74 -55.46 24.24
C LEU A 640 -18.84 -55.71 25.27
N ARG A 641 -20.05 -56.11 24.84
CA ARG A 641 -21.12 -56.53 25.77
C ARG A 641 -20.76 -57.82 26.51
N LYS A 642 -20.11 -58.80 25.86
CA LYS A 642 -19.59 -60.01 26.51
C LYS A 642 -18.50 -59.66 27.54
N GLN A 643 -17.55 -58.81 27.17
CA GLN A 643 -16.50 -58.32 28.07
C GLN A 643 -17.09 -57.52 29.23
N GLN A 644 -18.06 -56.65 28.99
CA GLN A 644 -18.77 -55.91 30.05
C GLN A 644 -19.52 -56.86 30.98
N LYS A 645 -20.16 -57.92 30.46
CA LYS A 645 -20.83 -58.93 31.30
C LYS A 645 -19.81 -59.74 32.12
N ALA A 646 -18.69 -60.13 31.53
CA ALA A 646 -17.59 -60.81 32.22
C ALA A 646 -16.97 -59.92 33.31
N LEU A 647 -16.73 -58.63 33.02
CA LEU A 647 -16.26 -57.65 33.98
C LEU A 647 -17.28 -57.44 35.10
N LYS A 648 -18.57 -57.23 34.80
CA LYS A 648 -19.62 -57.12 35.83
C LYS A 648 -19.67 -58.35 36.75
N GLY A 649 -19.46 -59.55 36.21
CA GLY A 649 -19.33 -60.78 37.01
C GLY A 649 -18.05 -60.85 37.85
N ALA A 650 -16.93 -60.34 37.33
CA ALA A 650 -15.63 -60.33 38.02
C ALA A 650 -15.45 -59.16 39.01
N VAL A 651 -16.22 -58.07 38.87
CA VAL A 651 -16.17 -56.88 39.73
C VAL A 651 -16.34 -57.21 41.21
N PRO A 652 -17.32 -58.00 41.68
CA PRO A 652 -17.44 -58.30 43.11
C PRO A 652 -16.23 -59.07 43.66
N ALA A 653 -15.68 -60.02 42.89
CA ALA A 653 -14.49 -60.77 43.29
C ALA A 653 -13.23 -59.89 43.31
N LYS A 654 -13.02 -59.07 42.27
CA LYS A 654 -11.91 -58.12 42.21
C LYS A 654 -12.01 -57.02 43.28
N LYS A 655 -13.24 -56.58 43.62
CA LYS A 655 -13.48 -55.63 44.70
C LYS A 655 -13.16 -56.24 46.06
N ALA A 656 -13.62 -57.47 46.33
CA ALA A 656 -13.24 -58.20 47.55
C ALA A 656 -11.72 -58.40 47.64
N GLN A 657 -11.07 -58.72 46.52
CA GLN A 657 -9.61 -58.83 46.45
C GLN A 657 -8.92 -57.49 46.76
N ARG A 658 -9.43 -56.37 46.22
CA ARG A 658 -8.91 -55.04 46.52
C ARG A 658 -9.10 -54.67 47.99
N ASP A 659 -10.29 -54.93 48.54
CA ASP A 659 -10.58 -54.67 49.96
C ASP A 659 -9.67 -55.51 50.88
N MET A 660 -9.34 -56.75 50.50
CA MET A 660 -8.35 -57.57 51.20
C MET A 660 -6.91 -57.01 51.09
N PHE A 661 -6.50 -56.51 49.92
CA PHE A 661 -5.19 -55.87 49.75
C PHE A 661 -5.09 -54.53 50.47
N ASP A 662 -6.15 -53.73 50.48
CA ASP A 662 -6.23 -52.48 51.25
C ASP A 662 -6.19 -52.80 52.76
N GLY A 663 -6.88 -53.86 53.20
CA GLY A 663 -6.78 -54.41 54.54
C GLY A 663 -5.35 -54.86 54.90
N LEU A 664 -4.65 -55.52 53.98
CA LEU A 664 -3.27 -55.96 54.18
C LEU A 664 -2.30 -54.77 54.22
N LEU A 665 -2.50 -53.75 53.37
CA LEU A 665 -1.75 -52.51 53.37
C LEU A 665 -1.91 -51.74 54.68
N THR A 666 -3.14 -51.62 55.19
CA THR A 666 -3.37 -50.99 56.51
C THR A 666 -2.72 -51.76 57.64
N LEU A 667 -2.76 -53.10 57.60
CA LEU A 667 -2.09 -53.96 58.59
C LEU A 667 -0.56 -53.82 58.53
N LEU A 668 0.02 -53.80 57.32
CA LEU A 668 1.45 -53.58 57.11
C LEU A 668 1.86 -52.17 57.52
N ALA A 669 1.05 -51.15 57.23
CA ALA A 669 1.30 -49.77 57.67
C ALA A 669 1.24 -49.66 59.20
N CYS A 670 0.28 -50.33 59.86
CA CYS A 670 0.24 -50.43 61.32
C CYS A 670 1.46 -51.16 61.87
N LYS A 671 1.85 -52.30 61.28
CA LYS A 671 3.09 -53.00 61.66
C LYS A 671 4.34 -52.15 61.46
N ALA A 672 4.44 -51.41 60.36
CA ALA A 672 5.57 -50.51 60.11
C ALA A 672 5.61 -49.36 61.12
N ARG A 673 4.46 -48.79 61.48
CA ARG A 673 4.37 -47.77 62.55
C ARG A 673 4.73 -48.33 63.91
N LEU A 674 4.27 -49.54 64.25
CA LEU A 674 4.63 -50.22 65.49
C LEU A 674 6.11 -50.57 65.54
N ALA A 675 6.69 -51.07 64.43
CA ALA A 675 8.12 -51.34 64.32
C ALA A 675 8.96 -50.05 64.41
N GLN A 676 8.47 -48.92 63.86
CA GLN A 676 9.11 -47.61 64.04
C GLN A 676 9.00 -47.10 65.48
N GLN A 677 7.88 -47.34 66.17
CA GLN A 677 7.72 -47.04 67.59
C GLN A 677 8.60 -47.94 68.47
N GLU A 678 8.74 -49.22 68.16
CA GLU A 678 9.69 -50.15 68.80
C GLU A 678 11.14 -49.74 68.55
N ASN A 679 11.48 -49.29 67.34
CA ASN A 679 12.82 -48.76 67.06
C ASN A 679 13.07 -47.41 67.77
N GLN A 680 12.06 -46.56 67.96
CA GLN A 680 12.20 -45.30 68.72
C GLN A 680 12.26 -45.53 70.23
N SER A 681 11.54 -46.53 70.76
CA SER A 681 11.62 -46.91 72.18
C SER A 681 12.92 -47.67 72.50
N ASN A 682 13.46 -48.46 71.57
CA ASN A 682 14.80 -49.05 71.71
C ASN A 682 15.94 -48.05 71.45
N SER A 683 15.74 -46.99 70.65
CA SER A 683 16.76 -45.96 70.41
C SER A 683 16.88 -44.94 71.55
N THR A 684 15.93 -44.87 72.48
CA THR A 684 16.00 -43.97 73.65
C THR A 684 16.58 -44.63 74.90
N ASN A 685 16.87 -45.94 74.89
CA ASN A 685 17.43 -46.64 76.04
C ASN A 685 18.43 -47.74 75.61
N GLY A 686 19.62 -47.33 75.16
CA GLY A 686 20.67 -48.28 74.78
C GLY A 686 21.84 -47.64 74.06
N GLY A 687 22.71 -46.97 74.82
CA GLY A 687 23.97 -46.45 74.31
C GLY A 687 24.97 -47.55 73.92
N ARG A 688 25.89 -47.17 73.03
CA ARG A 688 27.20 -47.79 72.75
C ARG A 688 27.16 -49.22 72.19
N GLY A 689 27.33 -49.33 70.87
CA GLY A 689 27.65 -50.57 70.20
C GLY A 689 28.30 -50.30 68.84
N ASN A 690 29.54 -50.76 68.70
CA ASN A 690 30.46 -50.58 67.60
C ASN A 690 30.05 -51.32 66.31
N SER A 691 30.73 -50.97 65.21
CA SER A 691 31.04 -51.75 63.99
C SER A 691 30.07 -51.72 62.80
N GLY A 692 30.58 -51.13 61.71
CA GLY A 692 30.87 -51.83 60.43
C GLY A 692 29.70 -52.39 59.62
N GLY A 693 29.47 -51.84 58.43
CA GLY A 693 28.63 -52.49 57.44
C GLY A 693 28.60 -51.71 56.14
N ALA A 694 29.17 -52.30 55.10
CA ALA A 694 29.30 -51.77 53.75
C ALA A 694 27.96 -51.28 53.18
N GLY A 695 28.04 -50.19 52.40
CA GLY A 695 26.99 -49.82 51.47
C GLY A 695 26.81 -50.95 50.46
N GLN A 696 25.60 -51.49 50.41
CA GLN A 696 25.19 -52.41 49.37
C GLN A 696 23.76 -52.07 48.96
N ASP A 697 23.63 -51.89 47.66
CA ASP A 697 22.44 -51.47 46.92
C ASP A 697 21.17 -52.23 47.31
N LEU A 698 20.08 -51.49 47.45
CA LEU A 698 18.73 -52.03 47.28
C LEU A 698 17.85 -51.06 46.51
N PHE A 699 17.61 -51.46 45.26
CA PHE A 699 16.31 -51.38 44.59
C PHE A 699 15.82 -49.99 44.15
N ASP A 700 16.28 -49.58 42.97
CA ASP A 700 15.71 -48.48 42.19
C ASP A 700 14.35 -48.91 41.60
N GLY A 701 13.27 -48.48 42.26
CA GLY A 701 11.88 -48.74 41.89
C GLY A 701 11.38 -47.94 40.68
N ARG A 702 12.16 -47.87 39.59
CA ARG A 702 11.79 -47.09 38.39
C ARG A 702 12.03 -47.75 37.04
N ALA A 703 12.27 -49.05 37.01
CA ALA A 703 12.25 -49.84 35.79
C ALA A 703 11.24 -50.98 35.94
N ASP A 704 9.95 -50.70 35.70
CA ASP A 704 8.92 -51.66 35.26
C ASP A 704 7.51 -51.01 35.16
N ILE A 705 7.43 -49.88 34.43
CA ILE A 705 6.14 -49.36 33.92
C ILE A 705 6.32 -49.12 32.41
N ALA A 706 6.58 -50.19 31.69
CA ALA A 706 6.61 -50.18 30.24
C ALA A 706 5.96 -51.45 29.67
N HIS A 707 4.83 -51.89 30.24
CA HIS A 707 3.91 -52.84 29.57
C HIS A 707 2.54 -52.81 30.25
N TYR A 708 1.78 -51.74 30.01
CA TYR A 708 0.32 -51.81 30.01
C TYR A 708 -0.19 -50.96 28.85
N ASP A 709 -0.57 -51.65 27.79
CA ASP A 709 -1.23 -51.12 26.61
C ASP A 709 -2.62 -50.65 27.02
N VAL A 710 -2.74 -49.35 27.33
CA VAL A 710 -4.02 -48.69 27.56
C VAL A 710 -4.62 -48.42 26.20
N GLY A 711 -5.56 -49.28 25.80
CA GLY A 711 -6.37 -49.12 24.60
C GLY A 711 -6.96 -47.71 24.52
N GLY A 712 -6.38 -46.91 23.63
CA GLY A 712 -6.88 -45.60 23.27
C GLY A 712 -8.29 -45.74 22.71
N ALA A 713 -9.23 -45.04 23.33
CA ALA A 713 -10.53 -44.78 22.74
C ALA A 713 -10.31 -44.02 21.43
N ASN A 714 -10.60 -44.68 20.30
CA ASN A 714 -10.77 -44.02 19.00
C ASN A 714 -11.93 -43.02 19.11
N VAL A 715 -11.60 -41.80 19.50
CA VAL A 715 -12.44 -40.63 19.28
C VAL A 715 -12.40 -40.38 17.78
N MET A 716 -13.55 -40.56 17.15
CA MET A 716 -13.83 -40.22 15.77
C MET A 716 -13.51 -38.74 15.52
N THR A 717 -12.33 -38.45 14.96
CA THR A 717 -12.13 -37.23 14.18
C THR A 717 -12.76 -37.47 12.81
N LEU A 718 -13.97 -36.95 12.64
CA LEU A 718 -14.52 -36.65 11.32
C LEU A 718 -13.71 -35.48 10.78
N GLU A 719 -12.75 -35.77 9.91
CA GLU A 719 -12.20 -34.75 9.02
C GLU A 719 -13.29 -34.39 8.00
N ALA A 720 -13.54 -33.09 7.90
CA ALA A 720 -14.46 -32.45 6.98
C ALA A 720 -13.82 -32.27 5.59
#